data_AF-A0A349VK82-F1
#
_entry.id   AF-A0A349VK82-F1
#
_cell.length_a   1.000
_cell.length_b   1.000
_cell.length_c   1.000
_cell.angle_alpha   90.00
_cell.angle_beta   90.00
_cell.angle_gamma   90.00
#
_symmetry.space_group_name_H-M   'P 1'
#
loop_
_entity.id
_entity.type
_entity.pdbx_description
1 polymer ?
#
loop_
_entity_poly.entity_id
_entity_poly.type
_entity_poly.pdbx_seq_one_letter_code
_entity_poly.pdbx_strand_id
1 'polypeptide(L)'
;SATLTASQAGESLAPRMVAPILWPDDQTLSITSSANDATVAMLPFRMPPLRHDRESFVLLLGPLNKSVLEIATEMTPLSDHPDAWSNVNLRFEIPEQQPSSDNAFLEQLARNAFDTGGIFLPLLGRDGFDIARSAIRSEAASLAQFSRQAEATGAHDAASRLAAASLRRDPDNTDAAIVQAAVMQSKESAKSAQIVPVADEADASAVEARTPSTLEQTKPKTLPQPADNGFTGLEGPQEELQEIQDRRKIRGQILERETAVGLRDARHLMGTDPESARIELKNLQLRVRNSADIEDALRGRLNRQIEISLRESIVRSREKIERDISKERAEAISRERARVAGEIQRREDKFSQLSKRYRALVEEGIRVGYQQPTRSFTEAERDVSVEMALDTGELYANQGMPVTARTLARQAPLVAGILDYHTKNTRLRREMQRGFMDSLQLADITAIPYPDEPPIIYPAPDRWEKISELREKYKSVDLGGTSETEAKIYKALEEDVSLDFGGGASLREFEVTLQDTLGIPVKLDDRVLAGELGLDVNEPGAIQGTYSGVSARSALRRLLSNVFETPLTYVIKDEILLITDKQYAADNYLSIKVYPVADLVIPVNPNSGVNPFQSGGGLGGAGGINSGQGGGIQAGGVGGGGGMGGGMFP
;
A
#
# COMPACT_ATOMS: atom_id res chain seq x y z
N SER A 1 -19.69 -2.22 25.46
CA SER A 1 -20.49 -1.30 24.63
C SER A 1 -21.81 -1.98 24.31
N ALA A 2 -22.93 -1.37 24.70
CA ALA A 2 -24.26 -1.89 24.37
C ALA A 2 -24.48 -1.78 22.86
N THR A 3 -24.90 -2.86 22.21
CA THR A 3 -25.20 -2.90 20.78
C THR A 3 -26.47 -2.10 20.50
N LEU A 4 -26.32 -0.84 20.08
CA LEU A 4 -27.43 -0.01 19.61
C LEU A 4 -28.03 -0.64 18.34
N THR A 5 -29.35 -0.64 18.22
CA THR A 5 -30.02 -1.01 16.97
C THR A 5 -29.79 0.07 15.91
N ALA A 6 -29.88 -0.28 14.62
CA ALA A 6 -29.68 0.69 13.52
C ALA A 6 -30.63 1.90 13.61
N SER A 7 -31.86 1.69 14.08
CA SER A 7 -32.83 2.77 14.31
C SER A 7 -32.39 3.71 15.44
N GLN A 8 -31.91 3.16 16.56
CA GLN A 8 -31.41 3.95 17.68
C GLN A 8 -30.12 4.68 17.33
N ALA A 9 -29.24 4.07 16.54
CA ALA A 9 -28.05 4.72 16.01
C ALA A 9 -28.43 5.89 15.08
N GLY A 10 -29.37 5.68 14.15
CA GLY A 10 -29.88 6.73 13.26
C GLY A 10 -30.54 7.88 14.01
N GLU A 11 -31.39 7.59 14.99
CA GLU A 11 -32.05 8.59 15.84
C GLU A 11 -31.05 9.39 16.69
N SER A 12 -29.95 8.76 17.12
CA SER A 12 -28.87 9.45 17.84
C SER A 12 -27.98 10.32 16.95
N LEU A 13 -27.79 9.94 15.68
CA LEU A 13 -26.89 10.60 14.73
C LEU A 13 -27.56 11.74 13.96
N ALA A 14 -28.82 11.56 13.56
CA ALA A 14 -29.55 12.52 12.74
C ALA A 14 -29.54 13.97 13.28
N PRO A 15 -29.86 14.25 14.56
CA PRO A 15 -29.82 15.61 15.08
C PRO A 15 -28.39 16.17 15.17
N ARG A 16 -27.38 15.31 15.38
CA ARG A 16 -25.98 15.71 15.49
C ARG A 16 -25.34 16.06 14.14
N MET A 17 -25.86 15.50 13.05
CA MET A 17 -25.36 15.76 11.69
C MET A 17 -25.82 17.10 11.10
N VAL A 18 -26.96 17.62 11.57
CA VAL A 18 -27.55 18.90 11.08
C VAL A 18 -27.23 20.07 12.02
N ALA A 19 -26.67 19.78 13.20
CA ALA A 19 -26.30 20.81 14.17
C ALA A 19 -25.11 21.66 13.68
N PRO A 20 -25.08 22.96 14.03
CA PRO A 20 -24.03 23.86 13.58
C PRO A 20 -22.65 23.48 14.14
N ILE A 21 -21.60 23.86 13.42
CA ILE A 21 -20.21 23.68 13.82
C ILE A 21 -19.69 25.00 14.38
N LEU A 22 -18.98 24.94 15.50
CA LEU A 22 -18.34 26.11 16.10
C LEU A 22 -16.85 26.12 15.71
N TRP A 23 -16.39 27.22 15.12
CA TRP A 23 -15.02 27.45 14.71
C TRP A 23 -14.34 28.36 15.73
N PRO A 24 -13.48 27.82 16.60
CA PRO A 24 -12.79 28.62 17.60
C PRO A 24 -11.74 29.55 16.99
N ASP A 25 -11.69 30.78 17.48
CA ASP A 25 -10.59 31.71 17.19
C ASP A 25 -9.47 31.54 18.22
N ASP A 26 -8.39 30.89 17.80
CA ASP A 26 -7.20 30.62 18.63
C ASP A 26 -6.59 31.91 19.22
N GLN A 27 -6.83 33.10 18.64
CA GLN A 27 -6.33 34.38 19.18
C GLN A 27 -7.08 34.84 20.43
N THR A 28 -8.31 34.36 20.62
CA THR A 28 -9.17 34.75 21.75
C THR A 28 -9.12 33.75 22.90
N LEU A 29 -8.43 32.63 22.71
CA LEU A 29 -8.23 31.61 23.73
C LEU A 29 -7.47 32.20 24.92
N SER A 30 -8.13 32.27 26.07
CA SER A 30 -7.49 32.71 27.31
C SER A 30 -7.78 31.74 28.46
N ILE A 31 -6.74 31.44 29.22
CA ILE A 31 -6.83 30.66 30.46
C ILE A 31 -6.46 31.61 31.59
N THR A 32 -7.43 31.96 32.40
CA THR A 32 -7.21 32.77 33.59
C THR A 32 -7.14 31.86 34.82
N SER A 33 -6.05 31.96 35.58
CA SER A 33 -5.84 31.22 36.83
C SER A 33 -5.71 32.21 37.98
N SER A 34 -6.20 31.83 39.15
CA SER A 34 -6.08 32.62 40.38
C SER A 34 -4.65 32.69 40.95
N ALA A 35 -3.70 31.92 40.40
CA ALA A 35 -2.29 31.95 40.78
C ALA A 35 -1.46 32.75 39.78
N ASN A 36 -0.76 33.78 40.27
CA ASN A 36 -0.01 34.75 39.47
C ASN A 36 1.20 34.19 38.67
N ASP A 37 1.60 32.92 38.88
CA ASP A 37 2.86 32.37 38.34
C ASP A 37 2.72 31.08 37.51
N ALA A 38 1.49 30.66 37.15
CA ALA A 38 1.29 29.37 36.49
C ALA A 38 1.23 29.48 34.95
N THR A 39 2.31 29.12 34.26
CA THR A 39 2.26 28.84 32.81
C THR A 39 1.51 27.52 32.56
N VAL A 40 0.18 27.59 32.40
CA VAL A 40 -0.63 26.44 31.99
C VAL A 40 -0.52 26.29 30.47
N ALA A 41 -0.04 25.14 30.00
CA ALA A 41 -0.07 24.79 28.58
C ALA A 41 -1.37 24.04 28.26
N MET A 42 -1.92 24.26 27.06
CA MET A 42 -3.12 23.58 26.57
C MET A 42 -2.77 22.67 25.40
N LEU A 43 -3.34 21.46 25.35
CA LEU A 43 -3.30 20.61 24.17
C LEU A 43 -4.73 20.28 23.70
N PRO A 44 -5.01 20.35 22.39
CA PRO A 44 -4.12 20.81 21.33
C PRO A 44 -3.83 22.32 21.41
N PHE A 45 -2.69 22.78 20.86
CA PHE A 45 -2.33 24.20 20.82
C PHE A 45 -3.26 25.03 19.94
N ARG A 46 -3.89 24.38 18.95
CA ARG A 46 -4.93 24.96 18.10
C ARG A 46 -6.19 24.13 18.25
N MET A 47 -7.29 24.79 18.56
CA MET A 47 -8.54 24.08 18.83
C MET A 47 -9.17 23.59 17.52
N PRO A 48 -9.51 22.30 17.40
CA PRO A 48 -10.28 21.82 16.27
C PRO A 48 -11.71 22.39 16.33
N PRO A 49 -12.43 22.41 15.19
CA PRO A 49 -13.83 22.81 15.17
C PRO A 49 -14.66 21.96 16.14
N LEU A 50 -15.42 22.62 17.00
CA LEU A 50 -16.29 21.94 17.96
C LEU A 50 -17.56 21.52 17.23
N ARG A 51 -17.84 20.22 17.26
CA ARG A 51 -18.98 19.62 16.56
C ARG A 51 -19.90 18.94 17.57
N HIS A 52 -21.19 18.88 17.24
CA HIS A 52 -22.18 18.22 18.08
C HIS A 52 -22.20 16.69 17.94
N ASP A 53 -21.54 16.13 16.92
CA ASP A 53 -21.45 14.69 16.68
C ASP A 53 -20.45 13.98 17.59
N ARG A 54 -19.50 14.71 18.18
CA ARG A 54 -18.41 14.15 18.98
C ARG A 54 -18.02 15.06 20.15
N GLU A 55 -17.52 14.46 21.21
CA GLU A 55 -16.85 15.22 22.28
C GLU A 55 -15.47 15.68 21.81
N SER A 56 -15.08 16.90 22.20
CA SER A 56 -13.74 17.43 22.01
C SER A 56 -13.02 17.46 23.36
N PHE A 57 -11.82 16.91 23.40
CA PHE A 57 -11.03 16.85 24.63
C PHE A 57 -9.90 17.88 24.58
N VAL A 58 -9.77 18.61 25.69
CA VAL A 58 -8.68 19.56 25.91
C VAL A 58 -7.92 19.11 27.15
N LEU A 59 -6.60 19.02 27.03
CA LEU A 59 -5.71 18.70 28.14
C LEU A 59 -5.01 19.97 28.61
N LEU A 60 -5.07 20.23 29.91
CA LEU A 60 -4.40 21.36 30.52
C LEU A 60 -3.22 20.85 31.36
N LEU A 61 -2.05 21.41 31.10
CA LEU A 61 -0.76 21.00 31.65
C LEU A 61 -0.21 22.13 32.51
N GLY A 62 -0.24 21.93 33.83
CA GLY A 62 0.28 22.90 34.77
C GLY A 62 -0.45 22.80 36.12
N PRO A 63 -0.08 23.65 37.09
CA PRO A 63 -0.81 23.74 38.35
C PRO A 63 -2.19 24.35 38.09
N LEU A 64 -3.21 23.48 38.04
CA LEU A 64 -4.61 23.85 37.85
C LEU A 64 -5.26 24.16 39.19
N ASN A 65 -5.16 25.42 39.61
CA ASN A 65 -6.09 25.99 40.58
C ASN A 65 -7.42 26.29 39.87
N LYS A 66 -8.40 26.83 40.61
CA LYS A 66 -9.64 27.37 40.01
C LYS A 66 -9.30 28.27 38.82
N SER A 67 -9.63 27.79 37.62
CA SER A 67 -9.27 28.42 36.35
C SER A 67 -10.50 28.54 35.45
N VAL A 68 -10.49 29.56 34.60
CA VAL A 68 -11.56 29.79 33.63
C VAL A 68 -10.94 29.79 32.24
N LEU A 69 -11.52 28.97 31.36
CA LEU A 69 -11.19 28.91 29.94
C LEU A 69 -12.26 29.68 29.17
N GLU A 70 -11.85 30.71 28.45
CA GLU A 70 -12.73 31.52 27.59
C GLU A 70 -12.23 31.46 26.14
N ILE A 71 -13.16 31.28 25.20
CA ILE A 71 -12.86 31.23 23.76
C ILE A 71 -14.03 31.80 22.94
N ALA A 72 -13.73 32.66 21.97
CA ALA A 72 -14.71 33.11 20.99
C ALA A 72 -14.78 32.09 19.86
N THR A 73 -16.00 31.80 19.40
CA THR A 73 -16.24 30.85 18.31
C THR A 73 -17.19 31.45 17.28
N GLU A 74 -16.95 31.17 16.01
CA GLU A 74 -17.87 31.48 14.92
C GLU A 74 -18.75 30.26 14.64
N MET A 75 -20.06 30.43 14.66
CA MET A 75 -21.02 29.36 14.41
C MET A 75 -21.45 29.35 12.95
N THR A 76 -21.40 28.17 12.32
CA THR A 76 -21.90 28.00 10.95
C THR A 76 -23.41 28.29 10.87
N PRO A 77 -23.91 28.82 9.74
CA PRO A 77 -25.32 29.10 9.55
C PRO A 77 -26.21 27.88 9.82
N LEU A 78 -27.33 28.10 10.52
CA LEU A 78 -28.34 27.05 10.72
C LEU A 78 -29.16 26.88 9.44
N SER A 79 -29.75 25.70 9.24
CA SER A 79 -30.63 25.39 8.11
C SER A 79 -31.76 26.41 7.90
N ASP A 80 -32.20 27.05 8.99
CA ASP A 80 -33.31 28.00 8.98
C ASP A 80 -32.85 29.44 8.66
N HIS A 81 -31.55 29.72 8.72
CA HIS A 81 -30.93 31.03 8.45
C HIS A 81 -29.57 30.84 7.75
N PRO A 82 -29.54 30.53 6.43
CA PRO A 82 -28.33 30.12 5.72
C PRO A 82 -27.27 31.23 5.50
N ASP A 83 -27.62 32.50 5.72
CA ASP A 83 -26.76 33.65 5.37
C ASP A 83 -26.07 34.31 6.57
N ALA A 84 -26.33 33.86 7.80
CA ALA A 84 -25.85 34.52 9.00
C ALA A 84 -24.89 33.65 9.81
N TRP A 85 -23.60 33.97 9.73
CA TRP A 85 -22.61 33.54 10.72
C TRP A 85 -22.86 34.31 12.02
N SER A 86 -22.74 33.65 13.17
CA SER A 86 -22.92 34.30 14.47
C SER A 86 -21.79 33.95 15.42
N ASN A 87 -21.36 34.93 16.22
CA ASN A 87 -20.29 34.74 17.20
C ASN A 87 -20.88 34.27 18.54
N VAL A 88 -20.29 33.21 19.09
CA VAL A 88 -20.65 32.62 20.39
C VAL A 88 -19.39 32.57 21.25
N ASN A 89 -19.45 33.20 22.43
CA ASN A 89 -18.38 33.11 23.42
C ASN A 89 -18.67 31.94 24.35
N LEU A 90 -17.71 31.02 24.44
CA LEU A 90 -17.77 29.88 25.35
C LEU A 90 -16.90 30.17 26.58
N ARG A 91 -17.46 29.89 27.75
CA ARG A 91 -16.78 30.03 29.04
C ARG A 91 -16.92 28.75 29.84
N PHE A 92 -15.80 28.17 30.24
CA PHE A 92 -15.74 26.94 31.01
C PHE A 92 -15.04 27.19 32.35
N GLU A 93 -15.73 26.89 33.45
CA GLU A 93 -15.15 26.95 34.79
C GLU A 93 -14.54 25.60 35.14
N ILE A 94 -13.24 25.58 35.43
CA ILE A 94 -12.48 24.38 35.74
C ILE A 94 -12.29 24.31 37.26
N PRO A 95 -12.95 23.36 37.94
CA PRO A 95 -12.84 23.21 39.37
C PRO A 95 -11.49 22.62 39.76
N GLU A 96 -11.03 22.96 40.97
CA GLU A 96 -9.88 22.29 41.59
C GLU A 96 -10.27 20.85 41.92
N GLN A 97 -9.47 19.88 41.47
CA GLN A 97 -9.66 18.46 41.75
C GLN A 97 -8.38 17.82 42.33
N GLN A 98 -8.55 16.83 43.20
CA GLN A 98 -7.42 16.07 43.71
C GLN A 98 -6.86 15.13 42.63
N PRO A 99 -5.53 14.91 42.59
CA PRO A 99 -4.92 13.95 41.69
C PRO A 99 -5.51 12.55 41.90
N SER A 100 -5.83 11.87 40.80
CA SER A 100 -6.34 10.50 40.81
C SER A 100 -5.42 9.59 40.00
N SER A 101 -5.06 8.43 40.57
CA SER A 101 -4.23 7.41 39.88
C SER A 101 -4.90 6.91 38.61
N ASP A 102 -6.24 6.90 38.57
CA ASP A 102 -7.03 6.50 37.42
C ASP A 102 -6.71 7.31 36.15
N ASN A 103 -6.26 8.56 36.33
CA ASN A 103 -5.97 9.53 35.29
C ASN A 103 -4.48 9.61 34.92
N ALA A 104 -3.62 8.74 35.47
CA ALA A 104 -2.18 8.76 35.20
C ALA A 104 -1.83 8.62 33.70
N PHE A 105 -2.67 7.90 32.94
CA PHE A 105 -2.52 7.77 31.48
C PHE A 105 -2.55 9.10 30.73
N LEU A 106 -3.19 10.14 31.29
CA LEU A 106 -3.26 11.48 30.67
C LEU A 106 -1.88 12.13 30.59
N GLU A 107 -1.00 11.85 31.55
CA GLU A 107 0.37 12.36 31.52
C GLU A 107 1.14 11.78 30.34
N GLN A 108 1.04 10.46 30.12
CA GLN A 108 1.68 9.80 28.99
C GLN A 108 1.08 10.27 27.65
N LEU A 109 -0.24 10.46 27.60
CA LEU A 109 -0.94 10.95 26.44
C LEU A 109 -0.48 12.37 26.06
N ALA A 110 -0.39 13.26 27.05
CA ALA A 110 0.08 14.62 26.85
C ALA A 110 1.56 14.65 26.42
N ARG A 111 2.43 13.87 27.06
CA ARG A 111 3.87 13.77 26.69
C ARG A 111 4.04 13.35 25.23
N ASN A 112 3.30 12.35 24.78
CA ASN A 112 3.37 11.86 23.40
C ASN A 112 2.90 12.89 22.37
N ALA A 113 1.96 13.75 22.74
CA ALA A 113 1.36 14.71 21.83
C ALA A 113 1.98 16.12 21.91
N PHE A 114 2.74 16.41 22.97
CA PHE A 114 3.26 17.75 23.28
C PHE A 114 4.15 18.32 22.16
N ASP A 115 5.14 17.54 21.68
CA ASP A 115 6.07 17.96 20.62
C ASP A 115 5.37 18.26 19.29
N THR A 116 4.16 17.73 19.12
CA THR A 116 3.33 17.90 17.92
C THR A 116 2.22 18.93 18.11
N GLY A 117 2.21 19.64 19.24
CA GLY A 117 1.16 20.60 19.60
C GLY A 117 -0.23 19.98 19.73
N GLY A 118 -0.33 18.67 19.99
CA GLY A 118 -1.59 17.97 20.17
C GLY A 118 -2.28 17.49 18.88
N ILE A 119 -1.66 17.66 17.71
CA ILE A 119 -2.23 17.24 16.42
C ILE A 119 -2.51 15.73 16.39
N PHE A 120 -1.65 14.93 17.04
CA PHE A 120 -1.78 13.47 17.08
C PHE A 120 -2.47 12.95 18.34
N LEU A 121 -3.32 13.76 19.00
CA LEU A 121 -4.14 13.25 20.09
C LEU A 121 -5.19 12.26 19.54
N PRO A 122 -5.19 10.98 19.97
CA PRO A 122 -6.14 9.97 19.52
C PRO A 122 -7.52 10.12 20.19
N LEU A 123 -8.00 11.36 20.35
CA LEU A 123 -9.18 11.71 21.14
C LEU A 123 -10.38 12.04 20.23
N LEU A 124 -10.69 11.14 19.30
CA LEU A 124 -11.88 11.23 18.45
C LEU A 124 -13.14 10.88 19.26
N GLY A 125 -13.54 11.78 20.15
CA GLY A 125 -14.66 11.56 21.07
C GLY A 125 -14.35 10.59 22.20
N ARG A 126 -15.39 10.27 22.98
CA ARG A 126 -15.29 9.50 24.22
C ARG A 126 -14.71 8.10 24.00
N ASP A 127 -15.13 7.44 22.92
CA ASP A 127 -14.65 6.10 22.59
C ASP A 127 -13.15 6.08 22.31
N GLY A 128 -12.65 7.07 21.56
CA GLY A 128 -11.21 7.23 21.31
C GLY A 128 -10.42 7.47 22.59
N PHE A 129 -10.96 8.29 23.50
CA PHE A 129 -10.40 8.53 24.83
C PHE A 129 -10.32 7.25 25.67
N ASP A 130 -11.40 6.46 25.71
CA ASP A 130 -11.45 5.20 26.47
C ASP A 130 -10.52 4.13 25.85
N ILE A 131 -10.43 4.07 24.53
CA ILE A 131 -9.45 3.22 23.83
C ILE A 131 -8.02 3.64 24.19
N ALA A 132 -7.69 4.93 24.13
CA ALA A 132 -6.38 5.43 24.50
C ALA A 132 -6.02 5.10 25.96
N ARG A 133 -6.98 5.26 26.88
CA ARG A 133 -6.84 4.83 28.28
C ARG A 133 -6.52 3.34 28.39
N SER A 134 -7.28 2.49 27.70
CA SER A 134 -7.07 1.03 27.74
C SER A 134 -5.73 0.62 27.12
N ALA A 135 -5.30 1.29 26.05
CA ALA A 135 -4.04 1.03 25.37
C ALA A 135 -2.84 1.40 26.24
N ILE A 136 -2.84 2.57 26.88
CA ILE A 136 -1.75 3.00 27.78
C ILE A 136 -1.67 2.09 29.02
N ARG A 137 -2.82 1.65 29.56
CA ARG A 137 -2.84 0.69 30.67
C ARG A 137 -2.30 -0.69 30.26
N SER A 138 -2.64 -1.19 29.06
CA SER A 138 -2.10 -2.46 28.58
C SER A 138 -0.60 -2.38 28.27
N GLU A 139 -0.11 -1.24 27.79
CA GLU A 139 1.32 -0.96 27.66
C GLU A 139 2.01 -0.98 29.03
N ALA A 140 1.42 -0.36 30.06
CA ALA A 140 1.95 -0.38 31.43
C ALA A 140 2.08 -1.80 31.97
N ALA A 141 1.06 -2.65 31.76
CA ALA A 141 1.11 -4.07 32.13
C ALA A 141 2.21 -4.84 31.39
N SER A 142 2.40 -4.56 30.10
CA SER A 142 3.46 -5.18 29.30
C SER A 142 4.86 -4.76 29.77
N LEU A 143 5.04 -3.48 30.11
CA LEU A 143 6.29 -2.97 30.70
C LEU A 143 6.58 -3.60 32.06
N ALA A 144 5.55 -3.82 32.89
CA ALA A 144 5.71 -4.55 34.14
C ALA A 144 6.19 -5.99 33.91
N GLN A 145 5.62 -6.68 32.91
CA GLN A 145 6.06 -8.03 32.55
C GLN A 145 7.51 -8.07 32.03
N PHE A 146 7.90 -7.12 31.16
CA PHE A 146 9.29 -7.01 30.69
C PHE A 146 10.25 -6.65 31.82
N SER A 147 9.83 -5.83 32.79
CA SER A 147 10.66 -5.53 33.96
C SER A 147 10.95 -6.78 34.79
N ARG A 148 9.96 -7.67 34.99
CA ARG A 148 10.16 -8.97 35.66
C ARG A 148 11.12 -9.87 34.88
N GLN A 149 10.97 -9.94 33.56
CA GLN A 149 11.84 -10.75 32.73
C GLN A 149 13.29 -10.23 32.78
N ALA A 150 13.49 -8.92 32.67
CA ALA A 150 14.80 -8.29 32.76
C ALA A 150 15.47 -8.57 34.12
N GLU A 151 14.69 -8.51 35.21
CA GLU A 151 15.19 -8.84 36.55
C GLU A 151 15.58 -10.32 36.67
N ALA A 152 14.78 -11.23 36.12
CA ALA A 152 15.09 -12.66 36.10
C ALA A 152 16.37 -12.99 35.31
N THR A 153 16.71 -12.17 34.31
CA THR A 153 17.95 -12.29 33.52
C THR A 153 19.16 -11.56 34.14
N GLY A 154 18.99 -10.92 35.31
CA GLY A 154 20.04 -10.16 36.00
C GLY A 154 20.30 -8.74 35.46
N ALA A 155 19.42 -8.23 34.60
CA ALA A 155 19.54 -6.89 34.01
C ALA A 155 18.84 -5.82 34.87
N HIS A 156 19.33 -5.61 36.10
CA HIS A 156 18.70 -4.77 37.13
C HIS A 156 18.42 -3.31 36.69
N ASP A 157 19.34 -2.70 35.95
CA ASP A 157 19.14 -1.32 35.48
C ASP A 157 18.04 -1.20 34.43
N ALA A 158 17.91 -2.21 33.55
CA ALA A 158 16.83 -2.26 32.58
C ALA A 158 15.49 -2.54 33.28
N ALA A 159 15.48 -3.48 34.24
CA ALA A 159 14.32 -3.79 35.06
C ALA A 159 13.80 -2.56 35.81
N SER A 160 14.69 -1.79 36.46
CA SER A 160 14.32 -0.54 37.14
C SER A 160 13.71 0.50 36.21
N ARG A 161 14.28 0.70 35.01
CA ARG A 161 13.74 1.68 34.05
C ARG A 161 12.37 1.27 33.53
N LEU A 162 12.18 -0.02 33.23
CA LEU A 162 10.91 -0.57 32.74
C LEU A 162 9.82 -0.53 33.82
N ALA A 163 10.16 -0.88 35.06
CA ALA A 163 9.25 -0.79 36.21
C ALA A 163 8.83 0.66 36.47
N ALA A 164 9.78 1.61 36.48
CA ALA A 164 9.48 3.02 36.63
C ALA A 164 8.62 3.57 35.48
N ALA A 165 8.85 3.11 34.24
CA ALA A 165 8.04 3.50 33.09
C ALA A 165 6.61 2.93 33.16
N SER A 166 6.43 1.74 33.74
CA SER A 166 5.12 1.15 34.02
C SER A 166 4.37 1.96 35.09
N LEU A 167 4.99 2.23 36.24
CA LEU A 167 4.37 2.98 37.34
C LEU A 167 3.99 4.43 36.97
N ARG A 168 4.68 5.06 36.03
CA ARG A 168 4.26 6.38 35.51
C ARG A 168 2.94 6.32 34.73
N ARG A 169 2.70 5.22 34.01
CA ARG A 169 1.48 5.04 33.21
C ARG A 169 0.32 4.48 34.05
N ASP A 170 0.65 3.64 35.01
CA ASP A 170 -0.28 3.01 35.94
C ASP A 170 0.36 2.91 37.35
N PRO A 171 0.14 3.90 38.22
CA PRO A 171 0.72 3.94 39.56
C PRO A 171 0.29 2.78 40.47
N ASP A 172 -0.87 2.18 40.18
CA ASP A 172 -1.45 1.10 40.99
C ASP A 172 -0.97 -0.30 40.52
N ASN A 173 -0.03 -0.35 39.57
CA ASN A 173 0.51 -1.60 39.04
C ASN A 173 1.43 -2.29 40.06
N THR A 174 0.86 -3.26 40.79
CA THR A 174 1.54 -4.01 41.86
C THR A 174 2.79 -4.75 41.37
N ASP A 175 2.73 -5.31 40.17
CA ASP A 175 3.80 -6.07 39.54
C ASP A 175 5.05 -5.21 39.31
N ALA A 176 4.88 -3.99 38.79
CA ALA A 176 5.98 -3.05 38.59
C ALA A 176 6.52 -2.53 39.93
N ALA A 177 5.64 -2.28 40.91
CA ALA A 177 6.04 -1.85 42.25
C ALA A 177 6.95 -2.88 42.96
N ILE A 178 6.63 -4.17 42.83
CA ILE A 178 7.43 -5.26 43.39
C ILE A 178 8.84 -5.29 42.77
N VAL A 179 8.93 -5.22 41.43
CA VAL A 179 10.24 -5.20 40.74
C VAL A 179 11.05 -3.98 41.12
N GLN A 180 10.41 -2.80 41.19
CA GLN A 180 11.10 -1.57 41.57
C GLN A 180 11.62 -1.61 43.00
N ALA A 181 10.86 -2.17 43.94
CA ALA A 181 11.31 -2.39 45.31
C ALA A 181 12.47 -3.40 45.40
N ALA A 182 12.39 -4.51 44.65
CA ALA A 182 13.44 -5.53 44.60
C ALA A 182 14.76 -4.98 44.04
N VAL A 183 14.71 -4.17 42.97
CA VAL A 183 15.91 -3.53 42.40
C VAL A 183 16.50 -2.47 43.33
N MET A 184 15.67 -1.73 44.07
CA MET A 184 16.20 -0.77 45.07
C MET A 184 16.92 -1.48 46.21
N GLN A 185 16.36 -2.60 46.72
CA GLN A 185 17.01 -3.41 47.75
C GLN A 185 18.31 -4.06 47.25
N SER A 186 18.36 -4.55 46.00
CA SER A 186 19.58 -5.12 45.43
C SER A 186 20.68 -4.06 45.24
N LYS A 187 20.32 -2.83 44.86
CA LYS A 187 21.25 -1.69 44.78
C LYS A 187 21.77 -1.24 46.15
N GLU A 188 20.95 -1.31 47.19
CA GLU A 188 21.38 -1.03 48.57
C GLU A 188 22.32 -2.12 49.09
N SER A 189 22.01 -3.40 48.83
CA SER A 189 22.86 -4.54 49.18
C SER A 189 24.22 -4.51 48.46
N ALA A 190 24.23 -4.15 47.16
CA ALA A 190 25.46 -3.98 46.38
C ALA A 190 26.33 -2.81 46.87
N LYS A 191 25.73 -1.73 47.37
CA LYS A 191 26.46 -0.64 48.04
C LYS A 191 27.05 -1.07 49.39
N SER A 192 26.39 -1.94 50.14
CA SER A 192 26.94 -2.49 51.39
C SER A 192 28.03 -3.55 51.19
N ALA A 193 28.06 -4.23 50.04
CA ALA A 193 29.07 -5.24 49.72
C ALA A 193 30.42 -4.67 49.24
N GLN A 194 30.51 -3.38 48.92
CA GLN A 194 31.74 -2.73 48.42
C GLN A 194 32.79 -2.37 49.50
N ILE A 195 32.62 -2.79 50.77
CA ILE A 195 33.52 -2.41 51.88
C ILE A 195 34.49 -3.53 52.31
N VAL A 196 34.54 -4.69 51.64
CA VAL A 196 35.47 -5.77 52.03
C VAL A 196 36.52 -6.01 50.93
N PRO A 197 37.83 -5.75 51.17
CA PRO A 197 38.85 -6.09 50.21
C PRO A 197 39.16 -7.60 50.27
N VAL A 198 39.29 -8.16 49.07
CA VAL A 198 39.62 -9.56 48.78
C VAL A 198 41.11 -9.82 49.04
N ALA A 199 41.42 -10.99 49.60
CA ALA A 199 42.72 -11.63 49.51
C ALA A 199 42.59 -12.91 48.66
N ASP A 200 43.47 -12.99 47.66
CA ASP A 200 43.67 -14.08 46.70
C ASP A 200 44.16 -15.38 47.37
N GLU A 201 43.77 -16.53 46.80
CA GLU A 201 44.75 -17.50 46.27
C GLU A 201 44.06 -18.60 45.44
N ALA A 202 44.71 -18.94 44.32
CA ALA A 202 44.39 -19.98 43.37
C ALA A 202 44.93 -21.35 43.82
N ASP A 203 44.34 -22.46 43.36
CA ASP A 203 44.99 -23.31 42.33
C ASP A 203 44.10 -24.48 41.82
N ALA A 204 44.46 -24.96 40.64
CA ALA A 204 43.78 -25.95 39.81
C ALA A 204 44.04 -27.43 40.19
N SER A 205 43.15 -28.35 39.77
CA SER A 205 43.49 -29.54 38.95
C SER A 205 42.31 -30.49 38.73
N ALA A 206 42.34 -31.15 37.57
CA ALA A 206 41.40 -32.11 37.00
C ALA A 206 41.30 -33.46 37.74
N VAL A 207 40.26 -34.26 37.45
CA VAL A 207 40.30 -35.71 37.09
C VAL A 207 38.89 -36.27 36.81
N GLU A 208 38.75 -36.79 35.59
CA GLU A 208 38.03 -37.94 35.02
C GLU A 208 36.63 -38.43 35.45
N ALA A 209 35.86 -38.71 34.39
CA ALA A 209 34.60 -39.42 34.33
C ALA A 209 34.76 -40.94 34.48
N ARG A 210 33.79 -41.56 35.18
CA ARG A 210 33.69 -43.02 35.34
C ARG A 210 32.65 -43.61 34.38
N THR A 211 33.06 -44.57 33.58
CA THR A 211 32.21 -45.60 32.97
C THR A 211 32.40 -46.93 33.72
N PRO A 212 31.35 -47.76 33.88
CA PRO A 212 31.50 -49.08 34.50
C PRO A 212 31.81 -50.17 33.46
N SER A 213 32.69 -51.08 33.86
CA SER A 213 33.21 -52.24 33.11
C SER A 213 32.34 -53.50 33.25
N THR A 214 32.30 -54.26 32.16
CA THR A 214 31.78 -55.62 32.00
C THR A 214 32.70 -56.68 32.64
N LEU A 215 32.13 -57.73 33.26
CA LEU A 215 32.82 -58.99 33.58
C LEU A 215 31.85 -60.18 33.37
N GLU A 216 32.33 -61.22 32.68
CA GLU A 216 31.67 -62.51 32.47
C GLU A 216 32.01 -63.55 33.58
N GLN A 217 30.98 -64.33 33.94
CA GLN A 217 30.89 -65.76 34.27
C GLN A 217 31.99 -66.50 35.07
N THR A 218 31.58 -67.23 36.14
CA THR A 218 31.50 -68.72 36.14
C THR A 218 30.86 -69.32 37.42
N LYS A 219 29.94 -70.28 37.19
CA LYS A 219 29.35 -71.40 37.99
C LYS A 219 29.45 -71.45 39.53
N PRO A 220 28.33 -71.80 40.21
CA PRO A 220 28.34 -72.49 41.50
C PRO A 220 27.93 -73.99 41.40
N LYS A 221 28.50 -74.83 42.29
CA LYS A 221 28.12 -76.24 42.53
C LYS A 221 27.52 -76.39 43.94
N THR A 222 26.28 -76.87 43.96
CA THR A 222 25.56 -77.77 44.90
C THR A 222 25.93 -77.92 46.39
N LEU A 223 24.87 -77.96 47.21
CA LEU A 223 24.69 -78.53 48.58
C LEU A 223 23.37 -79.34 48.57
N PRO A 224 22.98 -80.09 49.62
CA PRO A 224 23.63 -81.18 50.36
C PRO A 224 22.78 -82.48 50.29
N GLN A 225 23.19 -83.58 50.94
CA GLN A 225 22.25 -84.49 51.63
C GLN A 225 22.96 -85.49 52.58
N PRO A 226 22.32 -85.85 53.72
CA PRO A 226 22.77 -86.89 54.66
C PRO A 226 22.07 -88.26 54.43
N ALA A 227 22.64 -89.31 55.04
CA ALA A 227 22.02 -90.51 55.67
C ALA A 227 20.95 -91.32 54.87
N ASP A 228 20.73 -92.63 54.99
CA ASP A 228 21.27 -93.77 55.71
C ASP A 228 20.52 -95.01 55.17
N ASN A 229 21.00 -96.21 55.48
CA ASN A 229 20.29 -97.51 55.48
C ASN A 229 19.99 -98.13 54.09
N GLY A 230 20.19 -99.42 53.87
CA GLY A 230 20.14 -100.55 54.80
C GLY A 230 19.22 -101.58 54.16
N PHE A 231 19.82 -102.65 53.67
CA PHE A 231 19.26 -103.73 52.86
C PHE A 231 18.46 -104.76 53.67
N THR A 232 17.87 -105.76 52.96
CA THR A 232 17.08 -106.95 53.36
C THR A 232 15.56 -106.71 53.45
N GLY A 233 14.64 -107.52 52.89
CA GLY A 233 14.71 -108.70 52.03
C GLY A 233 13.30 -109.34 51.87
N LEU A 234 13.07 -109.94 50.70
CA LEU A 234 12.25 -111.14 50.35
C LEU A 234 10.70 -111.13 50.29
N GLU A 235 10.24 -111.57 49.10
CA GLU A 235 9.15 -112.52 48.75
C GLU A 235 7.71 -112.06 48.36
N GLY A 236 7.26 -112.55 47.17
CA GLY A 236 5.86 -112.75 46.78
C GLY A 236 5.42 -112.03 45.48
N PRO A 237 4.38 -112.51 44.74
CA PRO A 237 4.07 -112.17 43.33
C PRO A 237 3.57 -110.73 43.13
N GLN A 238 4.47 -109.79 43.37
CA GLN A 238 4.38 -108.37 43.14
C GLN A 238 5.53 -107.90 42.23
N GLU A 239 6.56 -108.73 41.99
CA GLU A 239 7.73 -108.40 41.15
C GLU A 239 7.38 -108.08 39.70
N GLU A 240 6.42 -108.75 39.05
CA GLU A 240 6.09 -108.48 37.64
C GLU A 240 5.28 -107.18 37.48
N LEU A 241 4.42 -106.85 38.46
CA LEU A 241 3.74 -105.56 38.55
C LEU A 241 4.69 -104.44 38.99
N GLN A 242 5.66 -104.74 39.87
CA GLN A 242 6.72 -103.82 40.29
C GLN A 242 7.72 -103.56 39.16
N GLU A 243 8.07 -104.55 38.34
CA GLU A 243 8.96 -104.39 37.19
C GLU A 243 8.29 -103.55 36.09
N ILE A 244 6.99 -103.73 35.84
CA ILE A 244 6.22 -102.86 34.95
C ILE A 244 6.14 -101.44 35.53
N GLN A 245 5.93 -101.30 36.85
CA GLN A 245 5.93 -99.99 37.51
C GLN A 245 7.31 -99.32 37.48
N ASP A 246 8.40 -100.08 37.64
CA ASP A 246 9.77 -99.58 37.63
C ASP A 246 10.23 -99.24 36.21
N ARG A 247 9.83 -100.01 35.19
CA ARG A 247 10.00 -99.63 33.77
C ARG A 247 9.22 -98.37 33.42
N ARG A 248 7.99 -98.21 33.91
CA ARG A 248 7.20 -96.96 33.75
C ARG A 248 7.86 -95.77 34.47
N LYS A 249 8.45 -95.99 35.66
CA LYS A 249 9.22 -94.95 36.39
C LYS A 249 10.48 -94.55 35.64
N ILE A 250 11.28 -95.52 35.14
CA ILE A 250 12.52 -95.25 34.38
C ILE A 250 12.21 -94.52 33.08
N ARG A 251 11.20 -94.97 32.31
CA ARG A 251 10.73 -94.24 31.11
C ARG A 251 10.18 -92.84 31.46
N GLY A 252 9.46 -92.73 32.57
CA GLY A 252 8.99 -91.44 33.10
C GLY A 252 10.13 -90.47 33.38
N GLN A 253 11.22 -90.94 34.01
CA GLN A 253 12.42 -90.13 34.29
C GLN A 253 13.16 -89.71 33.01
N ILE A 254 13.25 -90.61 32.02
CA ILE A 254 13.86 -90.28 30.72
C ILE A 254 13.05 -89.19 30.01
N LEU A 255 11.72 -89.34 29.96
CA LEU A 255 10.84 -88.36 29.33
C LEU A 255 10.82 -87.04 30.10
N GLU A 256 10.88 -87.06 31.43
CA GLU A 256 11.02 -85.85 32.26
C GLU A 256 12.32 -85.09 31.94
N ARG A 257 13.43 -85.81 31.77
CA ARG A 257 14.71 -85.20 31.38
C ARG A 257 14.67 -84.63 29.96
N GLU A 258 14.09 -85.36 29.02
CA GLU A 258 13.95 -84.94 27.63
C GLU A 258 13.04 -83.71 27.51
N THR A 259 11.91 -83.70 28.20
CA THR A 259 11.00 -82.55 28.26
C THR A 259 11.65 -81.36 28.96
N ALA A 260 12.46 -81.57 30.00
CA ALA A 260 13.24 -80.50 30.63
C ALA A 260 14.30 -79.90 29.70
N VAL A 261 14.95 -80.70 28.86
CA VAL A 261 15.88 -80.22 27.82
C VAL A 261 15.12 -79.44 26.75
N GLY A 262 14.04 -80.00 26.19
CA GLY A 262 13.26 -79.32 25.17
C GLY A 262 12.58 -78.03 25.67
N LEU A 263 12.16 -77.97 26.94
CA LEU A 263 11.67 -76.74 27.57
C LEU A 263 12.79 -75.70 27.72
N ARG A 264 14.03 -76.11 28.00
CA ARG A 264 15.18 -75.21 28.08
C ARG A 264 15.53 -74.66 26.69
N ASP A 265 15.57 -75.51 25.68
CA ASP A 265 15.88 -75.12 24.31
C ASP A 265 14.80 -74.18 23.75
N ALA A 266 13.52 -74.48 24.00
CA ALA A 266 12.41 -73.60 23.68
C ALA A 266 12.54 -72.25 24.39
N ARG A 267 12.96 -72.19 25.66
CA ARG A 267 13.21 -70.92 26.37
C ARG A 267 14.35 -70.11 25.76
N HIS A 268 15.41 -70.76 25.30
CA HIS A 268 16.47 -70.07 24.57
C HIS A 268 15.95 -69.50 23.25
N LEU A 269 15.18 -70.29 22.50
CA LEU A 269 14.55 -69.86 21.26
C LEU A 269 13.51 -68.76 21.46
N MET A 270 12.78 -68.72 22.59
CA MET A 270 11.80 -67.65 22.89
C MET A 270 12.42 -66.26 22.92
N GLY A 271 13.73 -66.14 23.17
CA GLY A 271 14.45 -64.87 23.14
C GLY A 271 14.75 -64.35 21.72
N THR A 272 14.97 -65.25 20.77
CA THR A 272 15.37 -64.90 19.39
C THR A 272 14.23 -65.09 18.38
N ASP A 273 13.54 -66.22 18.47
CA ASP A 273 12.39 -66.59 17.65
C ASP A 273 11.30 -67.36 18.43
N PRO A 274 10.33 -66.64 19.02
CA PRO A 274 9.25 -67.25 19.80
C PRO A 274 8.30 -68.11 18.98
N GLU A 275 8.21 -67.94 17.65
CA GLU A 275 7.31 -68.76 16.82
C GLU A 275 7.93 -70.12 16.52
N SER A 276 9.24 -70.17 16.25
CA SER A 276 9.98 -71.44 16.20
C SER A 276 9.92 -72.18 17.54
N ALA A 277 10.08 -71.48 18.67
CA ALA A 277 9.92 -72.07 20.00
C ALA A 277 8.51 -72.66 20.20
N ARG A 278 7.47 -72.00 19.70
CA ARG A 278 6.08 -72.48 19.77
C ARG A 278 5.87 -73.78 18.98
N ILE A 279 6.49 -73.90 17.80
CA ILE A 279 6.45 -75.12 16.99
C ILE A 279 7.11 -76.28 17.74
N GLU A 280 8.29 -76.05 18.32
CA GLU A 280 9.00 -77.05 19.13
C GLU A 280 8.20 -77.48 20.37
N LEU A 281 7.58 -76.53 21.08
CA LEU A 281 6.74 -76.84 22.23
C LEU A 281 5.48 -77.65 21.86
N LYS A 282 4.89 -77.43 20.68
CA LYS A 282 3.78 -78.25 20.17
C LYS A 282 4.24 -79.67 19.83
N ASN A 283 5.40 -79.80 19.19
CA ASN A 283 5.98 -81.11 18.87
C ASN A 283 6.29 -81.90 20.15
N LEU A 284 6.84 -81.23 21.16
CA LEU A 284 7.11 -81.80 22.48
C LEU A 284 5.81 -82.19 23.21
N GLN A 285 4.75 -81.38 23.12
CA GLN A 285 3.42 -81.71 23.64
C GLN A 285 2.83 -82.96 22.97
N LEU A 286 2.95 -83.09 21.65
CA LEU A 286 2.50 -84.27 20.90
C LEU A 286 3.26 -85.53 21.35
N ARG A 287 4.57 -85.43 21.57
CA ARG A 287 5.41 -86.53 22.07
C ARG A 287 4.99 -87.00 23.46
N VAL A 288 4.67 -86.09 24.38
CA VAL A 288 4.20 -86.41 25.75
C VAL A 288 2.76 -86.94 25.78
N ARG A 289 1.90 -86.52 24.84
CA ARG A 289 0.53 -87.03 24.73
C ARG A 289 0.48 -88.46 24.17
N ASN A 290 1.36 -88.78 23.22
CA ASN A 290 1.35 -90.07 22.53
C ASN A 290 2.10 -91.18 23.30
N SER A 291 2.75 -90.89 24.42
CA SER A 291 3.43 -91.90 25.24
C SER A 291 2.45 -92.62 26.18
N ALA A 292 2.17 -93.90 25.90
CA ALA A 292 1.26 -94.76 26.68
C ALA A 292 1.90 -95.35 27.96
N ASP A 293 3.23 -95.34 28.07
CA ASP A 293 3.99 -96.05 29.12
C ASP A 293 4.35 -95.20 30.35
N ILE A 294 3.59 -94.13 30.62
CA ILE A 294 3.84 -93.22 31.76
C ILE A 294 2.60 -93.12 32.64
N GLU A 295 2.82 -92.77 33.91
CA GLU A 295 1.76 -92.51 34.87
C GLU A 295 0.92 -91.27 34.46
N ASP A 296 -0.40 -91.36 34.58
CA ASP A 296 -1.32 -90.28 34.17
C ASP A 296 -1.08 -88.98 34.94
N ALA A 297 -0.69 -89.08 36.22
CA ALA A 297 -0.33 -87.92 37.05
C ALA A 297 0.93 -87.19 36.53
N LEU A 298 1.94 -87.94 36.06
CA LEU A 298 3.15 -87.40 35.47
C LEU A 298 2.87 -86.75 34.11
N ARG A 299 2.09 -87.42 33.25
CA ARG A 299 1.64 -86.87 31.95
C ARG A 299 0.90 -85.55 32.12
N GLY A 300 0.00 -85.48 33.09
CA GLY A 300 -0.74 -84.25 33.43
C GLY A 300 0.18 -83.12 33.92
N ARG A 301 1.21 -83.43 34.71
CA ARG A 301 2.21 -82.45 35.18
C ARG A 301 3.04 -81.89 34.03
N LEU A 302 3.61 -82.75 33.18
CA LEU A 302 4.44 -82.34 32.05
C LEU A 302 3.63 -81.54 31.03
N ASN A 303 2.40 -81.97 30.71
CA ASN A 303 1.51 -81.22 29.82
C ASN A 303 1.20 -79.82 30.36
N ARG A 304 0.94 -79.66 31.67
CA ARG A 304 0.74 -78.32 32.27
C ARG A 304 1.99 -77.45 32.17
N GLN A 305 3.18 -78.01 32.38
CA GLN A 305 4.44 -77.26 32.23
C GLN A 305 4.66 -76.78 30.78
N ILE A 306 4.38 -77.65 29.80
CA ILE A 306 4.48 -77.31 28.38
C ILE A 306 3.43 -76.25 28.00
N GLU A 307 2.20 -76.39 28.50
CA GLU A 307 1.13 -75.43 28.22
C GLU A 307 1.44 -74.03 28.78
N ILE A 308 2.06 -73.94 29.97
CA ILE A 308 2.53 -72.66 30.53
C ILE A 308 3.57 -72.02 29.60
N SER A 309 4.58 -72.79 29.16
CA SER A 309 5.60 -72.28 28.23
C SER A 309 5.02 -71.91 26.86
N LEU A 310 4.00 -72.64 26.39
CA LEU A 310 3.32 -72.35 25.13
C LEU A 310 2.52 -71.03 25.23
N ARG A 311 1.83 -70.77 26.35
CA ARG A 311 1.18 -69.47 26.59
C ARG A 311 2.20 -68.34 26.64
N GLU A 312 3.33 -68.55 27.30
CA GLU A 312 4.43 -67.58 27.32
C GLU A 312 4.99 -67.31 25.92
N SER A 313 5.12 -68.33 25.05
CA SER A 313 5.62 -68.16 23.67
C SER A 313 4.70 -67.28 22.83
N ILE A 314 3.38 -67.40 23.02
CA ILE A 314 2.37 -66.58 22.35
C ILE A 314 2.44 -65.12 22.81
N VAL A 315 2.67 -64.88 24.10
CA VAL A 315 2.87 -63.52 24.63
C VAL A 315 4.15 -62.92 24.03
N ARG A 316 5.26 -63.66 24.06
CA ARG A 316 6.55 -63.21 23.50
C ARG A 316 6.50 -62.96 21.99
N SER A 317 5.77 -63.76 21.21
CA SER A 317 5.64 -63.55 19.77
C SER A 317 4.84 -62.30 19.44
N ARG A 318 3.75 -62.04 20.18
CA ARG A 318 3.00 -60.78 20.07
C ARG A 318 3.85 -59.56 20.42
N GLU A 319 4.59 -59.63 21.52
CA GLU A 319 5.51 -58.54 21.89
C GLU A 319 6.60 -58.33 20.84
N LYS A 320 7.15 -59.39 20.23
CA LYS A 320 8.15 -59.27 19.15
C LYS A 320 7.53 -58.58 17.93
N ILE A 321 6.35 -59.00 17.49
CA ILE A 321 5.64 -58.36 16.36
C ILE A 321 5.38 -56.88 16.65
N GLU A 322 4.94 -56.54 17.87
CA GLU A 322 4.71 -55.13 18.26
C GLU A 322 6.02 -54.33 18.31
N ARG A 323 7.12 -54.93 18.80
CA ARG A 323 8.46 -54.34 18.75
C ARG A 323 8.96 -54.12 17.32
N ASP A 324 8.74 -55.08 16.42
CA ASP A 324 9.16 -54.97 15.03
C ASP A 324 8.35 -53.91 14.28
N ILE A 325 7.02 -53.87 14.46
CA ILE A 325 6.15 -52.82 13.92
C ILE A 325 6.53 -51.44 14.46
N SER A 326 6.81 -51.32 15.77
CA SER A 326 7.21 -50.04 16.36
C SER A 326 8.58 -49.56 15.88
N LYS A 327 9.54 -50.47 15.66
CA LYS A 327 10.84 -50.16 15.02
C LYS A 327 10.65 -49.68 13.59
N GLU A 328 9.88 -50.39 12.77
CA GLU A 328 9.63 -50.01 11.36
C GLU A 328 8.93 -48.65 11.28
N ARG A 329 7.94 -48.40 12.16
CA ARG A 329 7.29 -47.08 12.29
C ARG A 329 8.28 -45.99 12.70
N ALA A 330 9.14 -46.26 13.67
CA ALA A 330 10.15 -45.30 14.11
C ALA A 330 11.14 -44.97 12.98
N GLU A 331 11.58 -45.95 12.21
CA GLU A 331 12.46 -45.76 11.05
C GLU A 331 11.76 -44.99 9.92
N ALA A 332 10.49 -45.29 9.64
CA ALA A 332 9.69 -44.55 8.67
C ALA A 332 9.51 -43.07 9.09
N ILE A 333 9.17 -42.81 10.36
CA ILE A 333 9.04 -41.46 10.91
C ILE A 333 10.38 -40.72 10.87
N SER A 334 11.49 -41.39 11.19
CA SER A 334 12.83 -40.80 11.16
C SER A 334 13.22 -40.39 9.74
N ARG A 335 12.95 -41.23 8.74
CA ARG A 335 13.19 -40.91 7.32
C ARG A 335 12.37 -39.71 6.87
N GLU A 336 11.10 -39.66 7.24
CA GLU A 336 10.22 -38.55 6.86
C GLU A 336 10.61 -37.24 7.56
N ARG A 337 10.97 -37.29 8.85
CA ARG A 337 11.51 -36.13 9.58
C ARG A 337 12.81 -35.63 8.94
N ALA A 338 13.72 -36.51 8.56
CA ALA A 338 14.97 -36.15 7.90
C ALA A 338 14.71 -35.49 6.53
N ARG A 339 13.74 -36.00 5.76
CA ARG A 339 13.32 -35.40 4.49
C ARG A 339 12.79 -33.98 4.68
N VAL A 340 11.85 -33.79 5.61
CA VAL A 340 11.25 -32.48 5.92
C VAL A 340 12.29 -31.50 6.46
N ALA A 341 13.17 -31.93 7.37
CA ALA A 341 14.26 -31.10 7.89
C ALA A 341 15.21 -30.64 6.77
N GLY A 342 15.56 -31.55 5.85
CA GLY A 342 16.40 -31.19 4.70
C GLY A 342 15.72 -30.23 3.72
N GLU A 343 14.40 -30.31 3.55
CA GLU A 343 13.63 -29.33 2.76
C GLU A 343 13.59 -27.95 3.41
N ILE A 344 13.39 -27.88 4.73
CA ILE A 344 13.44 -26.64 5.50
C ILE A 344 14.82 -26.00 5.38
N GLN A 345 15.89 -26.78 5.57
CA GLN A 345 17.26 -26.30 5.45
C GLN A 345 17.54 -25.70 4.06
N ARG A 346 17.12 -26.38 2.98
CA ARG A 346 17.31 -25.86 1.62
C ARG A 346 16.58 -24.54 1.38
N ARG A 347 15.38 -24.37 1.94
CA ARG A 347 14.63 -23.11 1.86
C ARG A 347 15.34 -22.00 2.64
N GLU A 348 15.83 -22.30 3.84
CA GLU A 348 16.57 -21.34 4.64
C GLU A 348 17.88 -20.91 3.95
N ASP A 349 18.61 -21.85 3.35
CA ASP A 349 19.82 -21.56 2.57
C ASP A 349 19.51 -20.68 1.34
N LYS A 350 18.45 -21.00 0.60
CA LYS A 350 17.98 -20.19 -0.53
C LYS A 350 17.60 -18.77 -0.07
N PHE A 351 16.83 -18.65 1.01
CA PHE A 351 16.45 -17.35 1.57
C PHE A 351 17.68 -16.54 2.02
N SER A 352 18.67 -17.19 2.63
CA SER A 352 19.94 -16.56 3.02
C SER A 352 20.70 -16.02 1.80
N GLN A 353 20.72 -16.75 0.68
CA GLN A 353 21.31 -16.29 -0.57
C GLN A 353 20.56 -15.08 -1.15
N LEU A 354 19.22 -15.12 -1.17
CA LEU A 354 18.39 -14.00 -1.62
C LEU A 354 18.58 -12.75 -0.75
N SER A 355 18.63 -12.93 0.57
CA SER A 355 18.89 -11.85 1.52
C SER A 355 20.25 -11.18 1.29
N LYS A 356 21.31 -11.97 1.01
CA LYS A 356 22.63 -11.44 0.65
C LYS A 356 22.60 -10.67 -0.67
N ARG A 357 21.91 -11.19 -1.68
CA ARG A 357 21.74 -10.52 -2.98
C ARG A 357 20.99 -9.20 -2.82
N TYR A 358 19.90 -9.19 -2.06
CA TYR A 358 19.13 -7.99 -1.74
C TYR A 358 20.04 -6.93 -1.08
N ARG A 359 20.79 -7.33 -0.06
CA ARG A 359 21.71 -6.43 0.65
C ARG A 359 22.75 -5.83 -0.28
N ALA A 360 23.36 -6.64 -1.15
CA ALA A 360 24.36 -6.18 -2.11
C ALA A 360 23.77 -5.15 -3.09
N LEU A 361 22.56 -5.39 -3.61
CA LEU A 361 21.87 -4.46 -4.52
C LEU A 361 21.49 -3.15 -3.82
N VAL A 362 21.00 -3.22 -2.57
CA VAL A 362 20.67 -2.03 -1.79
C VAL A 362 21.93 -1.23 -1.47
N GLU A 363 23.02 -1.88 -1.08
CA GLU A 363 24.30 -1.22 -0.78
C GLU A 363 24.90 -0.55 -2.02
N GLU A 364 24.88 -1.24 -3.16
CA GLU A 364 25.26 -0.66 -4.44
C GLU A 364 24.35 0.52 -4.82
N GLY A 365 23.03 0.35 -4.64
CA GLY A 365 22.04 1.38 -4.88
C GLY A 365 22.30 2.62 -4.04
N ILE A 366 22.66 2.47 -2.76
CA ILE A 366 23.02 3.58 -1.88
C ILE A 366 24.31 4.24 -2.36
N ARG A 367 25.34 3.46 -2.71
CA ARG A 367 26.63 3.99 -3.17
C ARG A 367 26.51 4.81 -4.45
N VAL A 368 25.71 4.33 -5.40
CA VAL A 368 25.63 4.87 -6.78
C VAL A 368 24.43 5.80 -6.97
N GLY A 369 23.29 5.47 -6.38
CA GLY A 369 21.98 6.08 -6.66
C GLY A 369 21.89 7.56 -6.30
N TYR A 370 22.68 8.03 -5.33
CA TYR A 370 22.78 9.46 -5.06
C TYR A 370 23.54 10.20 -6.15
N GLN A 371 24.49 9.60 -6.86
CA GLN A 371 25.26 10.31 -7.88
C GLN A 371 24.59 10.23 -9.24
N GLN A 372 24.07 9.05 -9.58
CA GLN A 372 23.52 8.76 -10.91
C GLN A 372 22.31 7.83 -10.82
N PRO A 373 21.45 7.79 -11.86
CA PRO A 373 20.37 6.81 -11.94
C PRO A 373 20.93 5.37 -11.85
N THR A 374 20.27 4.52 -11.06
CA THR A 374 20.63 3.11 -10.90
C THR A 374 19.39 2.22 -11.00
N ARG A 375 19.59 0.97 -11.43
CA ARG A 375 18.55 -0.08 -11.42
C ARG A 375 18.64 -0.98 -10.20
N SER A 376 19.71 -0.90 -9.39
CA SER A 376 19.92 -1.83 -8.26
C SER A 376 18.76 -1.81 -7.25
N PHE A 377 18.17 -0.64 -6.97
CA PHE A 377 16.99 -0.57 -6.10
C PHE A 377 15.74 -1.20 -6.71
N THR A 378 15.49 -0.96 -8.01
CA THR A 378 14.34 -1.55 -8.70
C THR A 378 14.44 -3.06 -8.81
N GLU A 379 15.66 -3.59 -9.01
CA GLU A 379 15.92 -5.04 -9.01
C GLU A 379 15.78 -5.63 -7.60
N ALA A 380 16.26 -4.91 -6.58
CA ALA A 380 16.07 -5.31 -5.18
C ALA A 380 14.57 -5.36 -4.80
N GLU A 381 13.79 -4.36 -5.22
CA GLU A 381 12.35 -4.25 -4.93
C GLU A 381 11.50 -5.25 -5.71
N ARG A 382 11.68 -5.34 -7.04
CA ARG A 382 10.75 -6.04 -7.93
C ARG A 382 11.15 -7.48 -8.22
N ASP A 383 12.44 -7.80 -8.15
CA ASP A 383 12.92 -9.14 -8.49
C ASP A 383 13.24 -9.91 -7.21
N VAL A 384 14.24 -9.44 -6.45
CA VAL A 384 14.76 -10.21 -5.29
C VAL A 384 13.75 -10.24 -4.15
N SER A 385 13.13 -9.11 -3.81
CA SER A 385 12.16 -9.06 -2.71
C SER A 385 10.88 -9.84 -3.01
N VAL A 386 10.43 -9.85 -4.27
CA VAL A 386 9.27 -10.65 -4.70
C VAL A 386 9.59 -12.14 -4.59
N GLU A 387 10.79 -12.57 -5.02
CA GLU A 387 11.22 -13.96 -4.86
C GLU A 387 11.31 -14.35 -3.37
N MET A 388 11.84 -13.47 -2.51
CA MET A 388 11.87 -13.68 -1.07
C MET A 388 10.46 -13.87 -0.49
N ALA A 389 9.49 -13.03 -0.89
CA ALA A 389 8.12 -13.12 -0.41
C ALA A 389 7.41 -14.41 -0.85
N LEU A 390 7.63 -14.84 -2.10
CA LEU A 390 7.09 -16.10 -2.62
C LEU A 390 7.65 -17.33 -1.89
N ASP A 391 8.94 -17.31 -1.55
CA ASP A 391 9.59 -18.44 -0.88
C ASP A 391 9.18 -18.57 0.60
N THR A 392 9.00 -17.44 1.29
CA THR A 392 8.63 -17.43 2.71
C THR A 392 7.12 -17.55 2.98
N GLY A 393 6.29 -17.16 2.01
CA GLY A 393 4.84 -17.09 2.18
C GLY A 393 4.37 -15.95 3.09
N GLU A 394 3.10 -16.02 3.50
CA GLU A 394 2.48 -14.99 4.35
C GLU A 394 2.98 -15.01 5.80
N LEU A 395 2.89 -13.84 6.45
CA LEU A 395 3.42 -13.63 7.80
C LEU A 395 2.85 -14.59 8.86
N TYR A 396 1.56 -14.92 8.76
CA TYR A 396 0.87 -15.80 9.72
C TYR A 396 0.68 -17.24 9.19
N ALA A 397 1.34 -17.60 8.09
CA ALA A 397 1.28 -18.97 7.59
C ALA A 397 1.99 -19.94 8.56
N ASN A 398 1.42 -21.11 8.84
CA ASN A 398 2.06 -22.12 9.71
C ASN A 398 3.16 -22.92 8.99
N GLN A 399 3.96 -22.27 8.14
CA GLN A 399 4.98 -22.91 7.31
C GLN A 399 6.37 -22.82 7.96
N GLY A 400 7.23 -23.79 7.67
CA GLY A 400 8.53 -24.04 8.31
C GLY A 400 9.62 -22.96 8.15
N MET A 401 9.27 -21.74 7.74
CA MET A 401 10.19 -20.60 7.71
C MET A 401 10.02 -19.73 8.97
N PRO A 402 11.13 -19.21 9.54
CA PRO A 402 11.05 -18.37 10.73
C PRO A 402 10.26 -17.08 10.45
N VAL A 403 9.57 -16.56 11.47
CA VAL A 403 8.78 -15.32 11.37
C VAL A 403 9.65 -14.14 10.94
N THR A 404 10.91 -14.11 11.37
CA THR A 404 11.90 -13.07 11.02
C THR A 404 12.19 -13.01 9.52
N ALA A 405 12.30 -14.17 8.85
CA ALA A 405 12.49 -14.23 7.40
C ALA A 405 11.28 -13.66 6.66
N ARG A 406 10.06 -14.02 7.11
CA ARG A 406 8.80 -13.51 6.57
C ARG A 406 8.62 -12.01 6.77
N THR A 407 8.96 -11.50 7.95
CA THR A 407 8.92 -10.05 8.20
C THR A 407 9.90 -9.31 7.29
N LEU A 408 11.11 -9.86 7.12
CA LEU A 408 12.12 -9.27 6.23
C LEU A 408 11.63 -9.26 4.78
N ALA A 409 11.11 -10.39 4.28
CA ALA A 409 10.60 -10.49 2.91
C ALA A 409 9.47 -9.49 2.62
N ARG A 410 8.60 -9.22 3.60
CA ARG A 410 7.52 -8.24 3.48
C ARG A 410 8.02 -6.78 3.50
N GLN A 411 9.07 -6.50 4.26
CA GLN A 411 9.62 -5.15 4.41
C GLN A 411 10.63 -4.78 3.32
N ALA A 412 11.36 -5.77 2.79
CA ALA A 412 12.40 -5.59 1.78
C ALA A 412 11.97 -4.73 0.56
N PRO A 413 10.80 -4.94 -0.09
CA PRO A 413 10.41 -4.14 -1.24
C PRO A 413 10.09 -2.69 -0.84
N LEU A 414 9.45 -2.49 0.31
CA LEU A 414 9.12 -1.16 0.80
C LEU A 414 10.38 -0.34 1.07
N VAL A 415 11.37 -0.94 1.75
CA VAL A 415 12.63 -0.27 2.06
C VAL A 415 13.41 0.07 0.79
N ALA A 416 13.49 -0.85 -0.17
CA ALA A 416 14.17 -0.60 -1.45
C ALA A 416 13.48 0.53 -2.23
N GLY A 417 12.15 0.54 -2.30
CA GLY A 417 11.39 1.59 -2.95
C GLY A 417 11.56 2.96 -2.29
N ILE A 418 11.51 3.03 -0.95
CA ILE A 418 11.76 4.27 -0.20
C ILE A 418 13.14 4.84 -0.53
N LEU A 419 14.18 3.98 -0.55
CA LEU A 419 15.53 4.40 -0.88
C LEU A 419 15.63 4.90 -2.32
N ASP A 420 14.99 4.22 -3.29
CA ASP A 420 14.97 4.66 -4.69
C ASP A 420 14.38 6.07 -4.82
N TYR A 421 13.18 6.30 -4.26
CA TYR A 421 12.55 7.63 -4.27
C TYR A 421 13.39 8.68 -3.56
N HIS A 422 14.01 8.33 -2.43
CA HIS A 422 14.88 9.25 -1.71
C HIS A 422 16.09 9.68 -2.57
N THR A 423 16.73 8.75 -3.26
CA THR A 423 17.86 9.09 -4.14
C THR A 423 17.43 9.94 -5.34
N LYS A 424 16.27 9.64 -5.95
CA LYS A 424 15.67 10.43 -7.04
C LYS A 424 15.38 11.86 -6.59
N ASN A 425 14.72 12.04 -5.44
CA ASN A 425 14.40 13.36 -4.90
C ASN A 425 15.67 14.17 -4.56
N THR A 426 16.72 13.51 -4.07
CA THR A 426 17.99 14.16 -3.76
C THR A 426 18.74 14.62 -5.02
N ARG A 427 18.65 13.84 -6.12
CA ARG A 427 19.17 14.24 -7.44
C ARG A 427 18.38 15.41 -8.00
N LEU A 428 17.05 15.32 -8.02
CA LEU A 428 16.17 16.37 -8.51
C LEU A 428 16.39 17.70 -7.76
N ARG A 429 16.54 17.66 -6.43
CA ARG A 429 16.82 18.86 -5.64
C ARG A 429 18.12 19.55 -6.05
N ARG A 430 19.19 18.79 -6.34
CA ARG A 430 20.45 19.35 -6.83
C ARG A 430 20.30 19.95 -8.23
N GLU A 431 19.59 19.28 -9.12
CA GLU A 431 19.30 19.80 -10.45
C GLU A 431 18.47 21.08 -10.38
N MET A 432 17.46 21.15 -9.50
CA MET A 432 16.69 22.36 -9.26
C MET A 432 17.55 23.51 -8.73
N GLN A 433 18.43 23.25 -7.76
CA GLN A 433 19.36 24.25 -7.23
C GLN A 433 20.29 24.77 -8.32
N ARG A 434 20.83 23.87 -9.16
CA ARG A 434 21.68 24.24 -10.29
C ARG A 434 20.91 25.08 -11.31
N GLY A 435 19.76 24.60 -11.77
CA GLY A 435 18.93 25.30 -12.74
C GLY A 435 18.44 26.66 -12.24
N PHE A 436 18.20 26.80 -10.93
CA PHE A 436 17.89 28.08 -10.32
C PHE A 436 19.07 29.06 -10.44
N MET A 437 20.29 28.63 -10.09
CA MET A 437 21.50 29.45 -10.25
C MET A 437 21.78 29.78 -11.71
N ASP A 438 21.64 28.81 -12.62
CA ASP A 438 21.82 29.02 -14.05
C ASP A 438 20.79 30.04 -14.60
N SER A 439 19.55 30.03 -14.07
CA SER A 439 18.51 31.00 -14.44
C SER A 439 18.82 32.40 -13.94
N LEU A 440 19.34 32.54 -12.72
CA LEU A 440 19.82 33.82 -12.20
C LEU A 440 20.99 34.35 -13.03
N GLN A 441 21.94 33.48 -13.39
CA GLN A 441 23.04 33.84 -14.27
C GLN A 441 22.53 34.32 -15.64
N LEU A 442 21.54 33.65 -16.22
CA LEU A 442 20.95 34.08 -17.48
C LEU A 442 20.28 35.45 -17.36
N ALA A 443 19.57 35.70 -16.26
CA ALA A 443 18.98 37.02 -15.99
C ALA A 443 20.06 38.11 -15.91
N ASP A 444 21.16 37.85 -15.20
CA ASP A 444 22.30 38.77 -15.13
C ASP A 444 22.93 39.02 -16.51
N ILE A 445 23.09 37.97 -17.33
CA ILE A 445 23.58 38.09 -18.71
C ILE A 445 22.65 38.98 -19.55
N THR A 446 21.33 38.78 -19.45
CA THR A 446 20.35 39.61 -20.19
C THR A 446 20.27 41.04 -19.69
N ALA A 447 20.66 41.29 -18.44
CA ALA A 447 20.72 42.62 -17.85
C ALA A 447 21.98 43.39 -18.28
N ILE A 448 22.97 42.73 -18.89
CA ILE A 448 24.13 43.42 -19.49
C ILE A 448 23.58 44.33 -20.60
N PRO A 449 23.73 45.67 -20.48
CA PRO A 449 23.31 46.58 -21.54
C PRO A 449 24.09 46.25 -22.80
N TYR A 450 23.39 45.95 -23.89
CA TYR A 450 24.03 45.91 -25.19
C TYR A 450 24.26 47.36 -25.65
N PRO A 451 25.42 47.65 -26.28
CA PRO A 451 25.62 48.94 -26.89
C PRO A 451 24.55 49.17 -27.96
N ASP A 452 23.94 50.36 -27.95
CA ASP A 452 23.02 50.84 -29.01
C ASP A 452 23.77 51.12 -30.34
N GLU A 453 25.05 50.74 -30.41
CA GLU A 453 25.90 50.76 -31.57
C GLU A 453 26.24 49.32 -31.99
N PRO A 454 25.75 48.85 -33.15
CA PRO A 454 24.95 49.58 -34.14
C PRO A 454 23.48 49.73 -33.72
N PRO A 455 22.80 50.82 -34.13
CA PRO A 455 21.37 51.03 -33.87
C PRO A 455 20.54 49.90 -34.47
N ILE A 456 19.27 49.78 -34.08
CA ILE A 456 18.33 48.81 -34.67
C ILE A 456 18.31 49.00 -36.20
N ILE A 457 19.01 48.13 -36.93
CA ILE A 457 19.05 48.14 -38.39
C ILE A 457 17.83 47.33 -38.86
N TYR A 458 16.81 48.04 -39.34
CA TYR A 458 15.73 47.37 -40.06
C TYR A 458 16.30 46.66 -41.30
N PRO A 459 15.75 45.51 -41.68
CA PRO A 459 16.20 44.84 -42.89
C PRO A 459 16.04 45.72 -44.12
N ALA A 460 16.87 45.47 -45.14
CA ALA A 460 16.81 46.17 -46.41
C ALA A 460 15.41 46.12 -47.05
N PRO A 461 15.03 47.13 -47.87
CA PRO A 461 13.74 47.19 -48.57
C PRO A 461 13.37 45.90 -49.30
N ASP A 462 14.33 45.25 -49.96
CA ASP A 462 14.13 43.97 -50.67
C ASP A 462 13.57 42.86 -49.78
N ARG A 463 13.89 42.88 -48.48
CA ARG A 463 13.33 41.91 -47.52
C ARG A 463 11.89 42.25 -47.18
N TRP A 464 11.54 43.53 -47.09
CA TRP A 464 10.16 43.97 -46.85
C TRP A 464 9.26 43.69 -48.06
N GLU A 465 9.80 43.83 -49.27
CA GLU A 465 9.11 43.45 -50.51
C GLU A 465 8.81 41.95 -50.54
N LYS A 466 9.82 41.11 -50.27
CA LYS A 466 9.64 39.66 -50.13
C LYS A 466 8.64 39.28 -49.05
N ILE A 467 8.66 39.95 -47.89
CA ILE A 467 7.66 39.72 -46.83
C ILE A 467 6.26 40.08 -47.32
N SER A 468 6.12 41.18 -48.07
CA SER A 468 4.84 41.61 -48.64
C SER A 468 4.31 40.63 -49.69
N GLU A 469 5.17 40.14 -50.59
CA GLU A 469 4.84 39.08 -51.57
C GLU A 469 4.39 37.79 -50.86
N LEU A 470 5.12 37.35 -49.83
CA LEU A 470 4.76 36.15 -49.06
C LEU A 470 3.42 36.29 -48.32
N ARG A 471 3.01 37.53 -48.02
CA ARG A 471 1.73 37.85 -47.38
C ARG A 471 0.56 37.98 -48.35
N GLU A 472 0.81 38.09 -49.66
CA GLU A 472 -0.24 38.25 -50.67
C GLU A 472 -1.26 37.11 -50.64
N LYS A 473 -0.79 35.87 -50.40
CA LYS A 473 -1.63 34.67 -50.24
C LYS A 473 -2.58 34.70 -49.03
N TYR A 474 -2.33 35.59 -48.06
CA TYR A 474 -3.17 35.79 -46.88
C TYR A 474 -4.02 37.07 -46.97
N LYS A 475 -4.00 37.77 -48.11
CA LYS A 475 -4.77 39.00 -48.33
C LYS A 475 -6.27 38.76 -48.50
N SER A 476 -6.70 37.52 -48.76
CA SER A 476 -8.12 37.16 -48.84
C SER A 476 -8.77 37.22 -47.45
N VAL A 477 -9.68 38.17 -47.27
CA VAL A 477 -10.34 38.48 -45.99
C VAL A 477 -11.63 37.65 -45.79
N ASP A 478 -12.24 37.12 -46.84
CA ASP A 478 -13.51 36.39 -46.74
C ASP A 478 -13.31 34.86 -46.74
N LEU A 479 -13.96 34.18 -45.78
CA LEU A 479 -13.95 32.71 -45.62
C LEU A 479 -14.93 31.98 -46.55
N GLY A 480 -15.89 32.70 -47.14
CA GLY A 480 -16.77 32.15 -48.16
C GLY A 480 -15.96 32.02 -49.45
N GLY A 481 -15.79 30.79 -49.94
CA GLY A 481 -15.00 30.54 -51.15
C GLY A 481 -15.44 31.48 -52.27
N THR A 482 -14.56 32.40 -52.64
CA THR A 482 -14.80 33.36 -53.72
C THR A 482 -14.90 32.55 -55.00
N SER A 483 -16.07 32.52 -55.63
CA SER A 483 -16.19 31.96 -56.98
C SER A 483 -15.28 32.77 -57.92
N GLU A 484 -14.74 32.14 -58.97
CA GLU A 484 -13.91 32.84 -59.97
C GLU A 484 -14.65 34.04 -60.59
N THR A 485 -15.98 33.99 -60.63
CA THR A 485 -16.86 35.07 -61.06
C THR A 485 -16.87 36.22 -60.06
N GLU A 486 -17.06 35.98 -58.76
CA GLU A 486 -17.00 37.02 -57.73
C GLU A 486 -15.62 37.69 -57.67
N ALA A 487 -14.54 36.93 -57.83
CA ALA A 487 -13.19 37.49 -57.92
C ALA A 487 -13.04 38.46 -59.11
N LYS A 488 -13.68 38.17 -60.27
CA LYS A 488 -13.75 39.09 -61.40
C LYS A 488 -14.55 40.34 -61.06
N ILE A 489 -15.64 40.21 -60.29
CA ILE A 489 -16.43 41.36 -59.81
C ILE A 489 -15.57 42.28 -58.94
N TYR A 490 -14.87 41.72 -57.95
CA TYR A 490 -13.98 42.51 -57.09
C TYR A 490 -12.89 43.24 -57.87
N LYS A 491 -12.31 42.58 -58.88
CA LYS A 491 -11.25 43.16 -59.72
C LYS A 491 -11.77 44.30 -60.59
N ALA A 492 -12.89 44.12 -61.29
CA ALA A 492 -13.44 45.19 -62.13
C ALA A 492 -13.91 46.39 -61.32
N LEU A 493 -14.33 46.17 -60.06
CA LEU A 493 -14.67 47.26 -59.15
C LEU A 493 -13.46 48.13 -58.77
N GLU A 494 -12.24 47.62 -58.91
CA GLU A 494 -10.99 48.36 -58.66
C GLU A 494 -10.46 49.08 -59.89
N GLU A 495 -10.92 48.70 -61.09
CA GLU A 495 -10.53 49.35 -62.33
C GLU A 495 -11.17 50.74 -62.47
N ASP A 496 -10.47 51.64 -63.15
CA ASP A 496 -10.93 53.01 -63.40
C ASP A 496 -11.94 53.02 -64.55
N VAL A 497 -13.11 53.59 -64.31
CA VAL A 497 -14.22 53.62 -65.29
C VAL A 497 -14.69 55.04 -65.52
N SER A 498 -15.19 55.29 -66.73
CA SER A 498 -15.85 56.54 -67.11
C SER A 498 -17.35 56.27 -67.31
N LEU A 499 -18.17 56.73 -66.36
CA LEU A 499 -19.63 56.61 -66.37
C LEU A 499 -20.24 58.01 -66.50
N ASP A 500 -21.07 58.23 -67.52
CA ASP A 500 -21.75 59.51 -67.75
C ASP A 500 -23.27 59.36 -67.70
N PHE A 501 -23.88 59.88 -66.64
CA PHE A 501 -25.32 59.95 -66.43
C PHE A 501 -25.80 61.39 -66.24
N GLY A 502 -25.09 62.38 -66.81
CA GLY A 502 -25.41 63.80 -66.64
C GLY A 502 -26.80 64.21 -67.16
N GLY A 503 -27.39 63.44 -68.08
CA GLY A 503 -28.74 63.65 -68.61
C GLY A 503 -29.88 63.05 -67.78
N GLY A 504 -29.57 62.29 -66.72
CA GLY A 504 -30.54 61.49 -65.97
C GLY A 504 -30.85 60.17 -66.66
N ALA A 505 -30.64 59.05 -65.97
CA ALA A 505 -30.94 57.70 -66.46
C ALA A 505 -31.90 56.97 -65.52
N SER A 506 -32.65 56.01 -66.04
CA SER A 506 -33.44 55.07 -65.23
C SER A 506 -32.55 54.02 -64.56
N LEU A 507 -33.05 53.36 -63.51
CA LEU A 507 -32.33 52.26 -62.84
C LEU A 507 -32.09 51.08 -63.80
N ARG A 508 -33.01 50.84 -64.74
CA ARG A 508 -32.86 49.78 -65.75
C ARG A 508 -31.77 50.09 -66.77
N GLU A 509 -31.69 51.33 -67.24
CA GLU A 509 -30.61 51.78 -68.14
C GLU A 509 -29.24 51.74 -67.43
N PHE A 510 -29.22 52.05 -66.14
CA PHE A 510 -28.04 51.94 -65.31
C PHE A 510 -27.53 50.49 -65.17
N GLU A 511 -28.43 49.52 -64.95
CA GLU A 511 -28.07 48.09 -64.92
C GLU A 511 -27.39 47.65 -66.22
N VAL A 512 -27.97 47.99 -67.38
CA VAL A 512 -27.44 47.60 -68.69
C VAL A 512 -26.10 48.28 -68.97
N THR A 513 -26.01 49.59 -68.74
CA THR A 513 -24.76 50.34 -68.96
C THR A 513 -23.63 49.87 -68.06
N LEU A 514 -23.91 49.49 -66.81
CA LEU A 514 -22.91 48.89 -65.93
C LEU A 514 -22.48 47.51 -66.40
N GLN A 515 -23.42 46.68 -66.86
CA GLN A 515 -23.11 45.35 -67.37
C GLN A 515 -22.22 45.43 -68.62
N ASP A 516 -22.49 46.38 -69.52
CA ASP A 516 -21.71 46.59 -70.75
C ASP A 516 -20.32 47.18 -70.47
N THR A 517 -20.21 48.10 -69.51
CA THR A 517 -18.94 48.77 -69.19
C THR A 517 -18.01 47.93 -68.32
N LEU A 518 -18.54 47.18 -67.36
CA LEU A 518 -17.76 46.36 -66.42
C LEU A 518 -17.64 44.89 -66.86
N GLY A 519 -18.45 44.44 -67.82
CA GLY A 519 -18.44 43.04 -68.30
C GLY A 519 -18.86 42.03 -67.22
N ILE A 520 -19.69 42.45 -66.25
CA ILE A 520 -20.08 41.68 -65.06
C ILE A 520 -21.60 41.55 -65.00
N PRO A 521 -22.13 40.41 -64.49
CA PRO A 521 -23.54 40.30 -64.18
C PRO A 521 -23.95 41.30 -63.09
N VAL A 522 -24.74 42.31 -63.47
CA VAL A 522 -25.36 43.29 -62.58
C VAL A 522 -26.86 43.03 -62.58
N LYS A 523 -27.50 43.10 -61.41
CA LYS A 523 -28.95 42.93 -61.29
C LYS A 523 -29.53 43.85 -60.22
N LEU A 524 -30.71 44.38 -60.48
CA LEU A 524 -31.50 45.11 -59.49
C LEU A 524 -32.30 44.12 -58.61
N ASP A 525 -32.34 44.38 -57.31
CA ASP A 525 -33.18 43.62 -56.37
C ASP A 525 -34.64 44.08 -56.49
N ASP A 526 -35.31 43.65 -57.56
CA ASP A 526 -36.70 44.03 -57.88
C ASP A 526 -37.66 43.77 -56.72
N ARG A 527 -37.40 42.75 -55.90
CA ARG A 527 -38.20 42.42 -54.72
C ARG A 527 -38.19 43.55 -53.69
N VAL A 528 -37.02 44.13 -53.43
CA VAL A 528 -36.84 45.19 -52.43
C VAL A 528 -37.17 46.56 -53.04
N LEU A 529 -36.66 46.83 -54.23
CA LEU A 529 -36.80 48.14 -54.88
C LEU A 529 -38.25 48.41 -55.32
N ALA A 530 -38.88 47.50 -56.06
CA ALA A 530 -40.25 47.68 -56.53
C ALA A 530 -41.29 47.23 -55.48
N GLY A 531 -40.99 46.18 -54.70
CA GLY A 531 -41.93 45.59 -53.73
C GLY A 531 -42.03 46.33 -52.40
N GLU A 532 -40.89 46.59 -51.75
CA GLU A 532 -40.86 47.18 -50.40
C GLU A 532 -40.78 48.71 -50.43
N LEU A 533 -40.03 49.27 -51.39
CA LEU A 533 -39.83 50.73 -51.52
C LEU A 533 -40.77 51.39 -52.53
N GLY A 534 -41.43 50.60 -53.39
CA GLY A 534 -42.36 51.13 -54.40
C GLY A 534 -41.70 51.98 -55.48
N LEU A 535 -40.38 51.84 -55.69
CA LEU A 535 -39.64 52.57 -56.71
C LEU A 535 -39.95 52.02 -58.11
N ASP A 536 -40.29 52.90 -59.05
CA ASP A 536 -40.39 52.50 -60.46
C ASP A 536 -39.00 52.48 -61.08
N VAL A 537 -38.55 51.27 -61.40
CA VAL A 537 -37.22 50.99 -61.98
C VAL A 537 -37.04 51.64 -63.36
N ASN A 538 -38.12 52.00 -64.04
CA ASN A 538 -38.11 52.65 -65.35
C ASN A 538 -38.25 54.18 -65.27
N GLU A 539 -38.37 54.76 -64.08
CA GLU A 539 -38.51 56.20 -63.92
C GLU A 539 -37.23 56.92 -64.40
N PRO A 540 -37.33 57.84 -65.39
CA PRO A 540 -36.17 58.56 -65.89
C PRO A 540 -35.68 59.59 -64.87
N GLY A 541 -34.36 59.71 -64.73
CA GLY A 541 -33.73 60.68 -63.82
C GLY A 541 -33.37 60.14 -62.43
N ALA A 542 -33.55 58.83 -62.20
CA ALA A 542 -33.17 58.11 -60.99
C ALA A 542 -31.69 58.27 -60.64
N ILE A 543 -30.83 58.20 -61.66
CA ILE A 543 -29.38 58.27 -61.51
C ILE A 543 -28.85 59.48 -62.27
N GLN A 544 -28.05 60.30 -61.57
CA GLN A 544 -27.49 61.52 -62.09
C GLN A 544 -26.03 61.66 -61.67
N GLY A 545 -25.18 62.08 -62.60
CA GLY A 545 -23.79 62.42 -62.34
C GLY A 545 -22.81 61.80 -63.35
N THR A 546 -21.66 62.44 -63.49
CA THR A 546 -20.60 62.04 -64.42
C THR A 546 -19.32 61.79 -63.62
N TYR A 547 -18.74 60.60 -63.77
CA TYR A 547 -17.51 60.18 -63.10
C TYR A 547 -16.53 59.64 -64.13
N SER A 548 -15.32 60.21 -64.18
CA SER A 548 -14.26 59.78 -65.10
C SER A 548 -12.93 59.71 -64.35
N GLY A 549 -12.15 58.65 -64.59
CA GLY A 549 -10.87 58.43 -63.92
C GLY A 549 -10.99 58.07 -62.44
N VAL A 550 -12.09 57.42 -62.05
CA VAL A 550 -12.33 56.97 -60.67
C VAL A 550 -12.62 55.47 -60.69
N SER A 551 -12.12 54.72 -59.69
CA SER A 551 -12.50 53.31 -59.49
C SER A 551 -14.01 53.10 -59.55
N ALA A 552 -14.45 52.05 -60.25
CA ALA A 552 -15.86 51.70 -60.37
C ALA A 552 -16.56 51.57 -59.02
N ARG A 553 -15.87 51.01 -58.01
CA ARG A 553 -16.32 50.94 -56.61
C ARG A 553 -16.74 52.30 -56.05
N SER A 554 -15.94 53.33 -56.29
CA SER A 554 -16.18 54.68 -55.78
C SER A 554 -17.25 55.40 -56.59
N ALA A 555 -17.29 55.18 -57.91
CA ALA A 555 -18.33 55.73 -58.78
C ALA A 555 -19.72 55.18 -58.42
N LEU A 556 -19.86 53.85 -58.29
CA LEU A 556 -21.10 53.18 -57.87
C LEU A 556 -21.59 53.67 -56.51
N ARG A 557 -20.70 53.76 -55.52
CA ARG A 557 -21.05 54.21 -54.17
C ARG A 557 -21.61 55.64 -54.18
N ARG A 558 -21.13 56.51 -55.07
CA ARG A 558 -21.62 57.89 -55.18
C ARG A 558 -22.91 57.97 -55.97
N LEU A 559 -23.01 57.28 -57.11
CA LEU A 559 -24.22 57.23 -57.93
C LEU A 559 -25.42 56.65 -57.17
N LEU A 560 -25.20 55.62 -56.35
CA LEU A 560 -26.26 54.97 -55.56
C LEU A 560 -26.60 55.70 -54.26
N SER A 561 -25.80 56.69 -53.83
CA SER A 561 -25.95 57.30 -52.50
C SER A 561 -27.22 58.13 -52.31
N ASN A 562 -27.81 58.64 -53.38
CA ASN A 562 -28.99 59.49 -53.34
C ASN A 562 -29.87 59.28 -54.58
N VAL A 563 -30.49 58.11 -54.67
CA VAL A 563 -31.44 57.76 -55.73
C VAL A 563 -32.85 57.99 -55.20
N PHE A 564 -33.59 58.96 -55.74
CA PHE A 564 -34.94 59.32 -55.29
C PHE A 564 -35.08 59.49 -53.76
N GLU A 565 -34.12 60.19 -53.13
CA GLU A 565 -34.07 60.39 -51.66
C GLU A 565 -33.87 59.10 -50.83
N THR A 566 -33.66 57.96 -51.49
CA THR A 566 -33.34 56.68 -50.85
C THR A 566 -31.86 56.31 -51.08
N PRO A 567 -31.12 55.93 -50.02
CA PRO A 567 -29.74 55.52 -50.17
C PRO A 567 -29.65 54.06 -50.61
N LEU A 568 -29.32 53.82 -51.88
CA LEU A 568 -29.06 52.47 -52.38
C LEU A 568 -27.60 52.06 -52.16
N THR A 569 -27.34 50.75 -52.21
CA THR A 569 -26.01 50.17 -52.17
C THR A 569 -25.93 48.97 -53.11
N TYR A 570 -24.72 48.48 -53.36
CA TYR A 570 -24.53 47.19 -54.01
C TYR A 570 -23.99 46.17 -53.01
N VAL A 571 -24.33 44.90 -53.24
CA VAL A 571 -23.83 43.72 -52.53
C VAL A 571 -23.42 42.70 -53.58
N ILE A 572 -22.28 42.05 -53.38
CA ILE A 572 -21.82 40.95 -54.24
C ILE A 572 -22.29 39.68 -53.57
N LYS A 573 -23.20 38.96 -54.23
CA LYS A 573 -23.75 37.70 -53.72
C LYS A 573 -24.20 36.83 -54.87
N ASP A 574 -24.04 35.52 -54.72
CA ASP A 574 -24.48 34.51 -55.70
C ASP A 574 -23.92 34.82 -57.10
N GLU A 575 -22.64 35.24 -57.17
CA GLU A 575 -21.93 35.57 -58.41
C GLU A 575 -22.46 36.78 -59.20
N ILE A 576 -23.31 37.62 -58.59
CA ILE A 576 -23.93 38.78 -59.21
C ILE A 576 -23.67 40.04 -58.36
N LEU A 577 -23.50 41.19 -59.02
CA LEU A 577 -23.55 42.48 -58.36
C LEU A 577 -25.02 42.89 -58.21
N LEU A 578 -25.55 42.73 -57.00
CA LEU A 578 -26.94 43.04 -56.66
C LEU A 578 -27.04 44.47 -56.13
N ILE A 579 -27.85 45.32 -56.77
CA ILE A 579 -28.17 46.67 -56.28
C ILE A 579 -29.46 46.58 -55.48
N THR A 580 -29.41 47.04 -54.23
CA THR A 580 -30.52 46.95 -53.28
C THR A 580 -30.48 48.14 -52.32
N ASP A 581 -31.43 48.23 -51.41
CA ASP A 581 -31.46 49.28 -50.38
C ASP A 581 -30.35 49.09 -49.34
N LYS A 582 -29.80 50.20 -48.86
CA LYS A 582 -28.70 50.19 -47.91
C LYS A 582 -29.10 49.62 -46.53
N GLN A 583 -30.32 49.87 -46.07
CA GLN A 583 -30.79 49.30 -44.80
C GLN A 583 -31.05 47.81 -44.98
N TYR A 584 -31.74 47.43 -46.05
CA TYR A 584 -31.99 46.03 -46.37
C TYR A 584 -30.71 45.20 -46.49
N ALA A 585 -29.67 45.76 -47.14
CA ALA A 585 -28.37 45.10 -47.27
C ALA A 585 -27.64 44.92 -45.95
N ALA A 586 -27.67 45.91 -45.06
CA ALA A 586 -27.02 45.84 -43.77
C ALA A 586 -27.62 44.73 -42.89
N ASP A 587 -28.93 44.54 -42.95
CA ASP A 587 -29.64 43.58 -42.11
C ASP A 587 -29.61 42.15 -42.67
N ASN A 588 -29.66 41.98 -44.00
CA ASN A 588 -29.85 40.67 -44.65
C ASN A 588 -28.61 40.12 -45.35
N TYR A 589 -27.60 40.95 -45.65
CA TYR A 589 -26.40 40.56 -46.40
C TYR A 589 -25.10 40.81 -45.60
N LEU A 590 -25.00 40.23 -44.41
CA LEU A 590 -23.81 40.27 -43.57
C LEU A 590 -22.70 39.34 -44.11
N SER A 591 -21.46 39.84 -44.21
CA SER A 591 -20.26 39.04 -44.51
C SER A 591 -19.30 38.97 -43.32
N ILE A 592 -18.71 37.79 -43.10
CA ILE A 592 -17.73 37.55 -42.04
C ILE A 592 -16.33 37.79 -42.59
N LYS A 593 -15.64 38.80 -42.04
CA LYS A 593 -14.26 39.16 -42.39
C LYS A 593 -13.26 38.59 -41.39
N VAL A 594 -12.23 37.91 -41.88
CA VAL A 594 -11.13 37.37 -41.08
C VAL A 594 -9.83 38.09 -41.39
N TYR A 595 -9.17 38.57 -40.33
CA TYR A 595 -7.84 39.17 -40.41
C TYR A 595 -6.79 38.15 -39.95
N PRO A 596 -5.95 37.61 -40.86
CA PRO A 596 -4.91 36.66 -40.47
C PRO A 596 -3.80 37.38 -39.71
N VAL A 597 -3.62 37.00 -38.43
CA VAL A 597 -2.62 37.58 -37.51
C VAL A 597 -1.33 36.73 -37.46
N ALA A 598 -1.24 35.70 -38.31
CA ALA A 598 -0.19 34.67 -38.23
C ALA A 598 1.26 35.21 -38.33
N ASP A 599 1.46 36.38 -38.92
CA ASP A 599 2.79 37.01 -39.07
C ASP A 599 3.16 37.96 -37.91
N LEU A 600 2.17 38.38 -37.11
CA LEU A 600 2.43 39.12 -35.86
C LEU A 600 2.83 38.18 -34.72
N VAL A 601 2.62 36.88 -34.89
CA VAL A 601 2.95 35.86 -33.90
C VAL A 601 4.28 35.22 -34.29
N ILE A 602 5.31 35.45 -33.48
CA ILE A 602 6.57 34.72 -33.59
C ILE A 602 6.25 33.22 -33.47
N PRO A 603 6.62 32.37 -34.45
CA PRO A 603 6.33 30.95 -34.35
C PRO A 603 7.01 30.38 -33.10
N VAL A 604 6.19 29.98 -32.13
CA VAL A 604 6.64 29.16 -31.01
C VAL A 604 7.05 27.84 -31.61
N ASN A 605 8.34 27.55 -31.68
CA ASN A 605 8.80 26.24 -32.10
C ASN A 605 8.31 25.21 -31.07
N PRO A 606 7.35 24.32 -31.40
CA PRO A 606 6.81 23.37 -30.43
C PRO A 606 7.85 22.34 -29.99
N ASN A 607 8.95 22.18 -30.74
CA ASN A 607 10.09 21.33 -30.35
C ASN A 607 11.11 22.06 -29.46
N SER A 608 10.97 23.37 -29.22
CA SER A 608 11.91 24.11 -28.37
C SER A 608 11.54 24.10 -26.89
N GLY A 609 10.37 23.61 -26.49
CA GLY A 609 9.95 23.53 -25.09
C GLY A 609 9.84 24.88 -24.36
N VAL A 610 10.08 26.01 -25.05
CA VAL A 610 10.03 27.35 -24.50
C VAL A 610 8.90 28.11 -25.19
N ASN A 611 7.82 28.33 -24.43
CA ASN A 611 6.71 29.17 -24.85
C ASN A 611 7.16 30.66 -24.73
N PRO A 612 7.12 31.50 -25.78
CA PRO A 612 7.72 32.85 -25.75
C PRO A 612 6.84 33.85 -24.97
N PHE A 613 5.60 33.46 -24.68
CA PHE A 613 4.67 34.22 -23.84
C PHE A 613 4.65 33.76 -22.39
N GLN A 614 5.50 32.78 -22.04
CA GLN A 614 5.71 32.34 -20.67
C GLN A 614 7.11 32.76 -20.21
N SER A 615 7.29 34.08 -20.06
CA SER A 615 8.37 34.62 -19.22
C SER A 615 8.00 34.36 -17.76
N GLY A 616 8.14 33.10 -17.33
CA GLY A 616 7.79 32.69 -15.97
C GLY A 616 7.47 31.19 -15.86
N GLY A 617 8.50 30.40 -15.61
CA GLY A 617 8.40 29.13 -14.88
C GLY A 617 8.01 27.89 -15.68
N GLY A 618 8.90 26.90 -15.72
CA GLY A 618 8.53 25.51 -15.95
C GLY A 618 9.51 24.66 -16.76
N LEU A 619 10.75 24.46 -16.30
CA LEU A 619 11.57 23.34 -16.78
C LEU A 619 11.29 22.12 -15.89
N GLY A 620 10.19 21.41 -16.20
CA GLY A 620 9.87 20.09 -15.67
C GLY A 620 10.23 19.02 -16.69
N GLY A 621 11.15 18.13 -16.34
CA GLY A 621 11.62 17.04 -17.18
C GLY A 621 10.55 15.98 -17.47
N ALA A 622 10.52 15.58 -18.74
CA ALA A 622 10.11 14.32 -19.35
C ALA A 622 9.26 13.33 -18.52
N GLY A 623 8.01 13.14 -18.96
CA GLY A 623 7.21 11.96 -18.61
C GLY A 623 5.76 12.04 -19.07
N GLY A 624 5.48 11.80 -20.37
CA GLY A 624 4.10 11.62 -20.84
C GLY A 624 3.93 11.45 -22.34
N ILE A 625 3.65 10.20 -22.75
CA ILE A 625 2.91 9.83 -23.97
C ILE A 625 3.71 9.91 -25.28
N ASN A 626 4.51 8.88 -25.52
CA ASN A 626 4.80 8.41 -26.88
C ASN A 626 4.37 6.94 -26.99
N SER A 627 3.05 6.71 -27.10
CA SER A 627 2.49 5.46 -27.61
C SER A 627 2.38 5.57 -29.14
N GLY A 628 3.52 5.52 -29.80
CA GLY A 628 3.61 5.43 -31.26
C GLY A 628 3.65 3.97 -31.70
N GLN A 629 2.50 3.31 -31.76
CA GLN A 629 2.36 2.00 -32.41
C GLN A 629 1.06 1.94 -33.22
N GLY A 630 1.20 2.14 -34.54
CA GLY A 630 0.45 1.40 -35.56
C GLY A 630 -0.89 1.97 -36.07
N GLY A 631 -1.00 2.01 -37.41
CA GLY A 631 -2.27 2.01 -38.16
C GLY A 631 -2.58 3.37 -38.83
N GLY A 632 -2.46 3.57 -40.14
CA GLY A 632 -2.68 2.62 -41.22
C GLY A 632 -4.17 2.59 -41.57
N ILE A 633 -4.54 3.37 -42.58
CA ILE A 633 -5.86 3.40 -43.21
C ILE A 633 -6.24 1.98 -43.66
N GLN A 634 -7.34 1.41 -43.16
CA GLN A 634 -8.11 0.44 -43.93
C GLN A 634 -9.59 0.41 -43.52
N ALA A 635 -10.40 0.26 -44.55
CA ALA A 635 -11.84 0.34 -44.63
C ALA A 635 -12.61 -0.77 -43.90
N GLY A 636 -13.86 -0.45 -43.57
CA GLY A 636 -15.00 -1.35 -43.75
C GLY A 636 -15.37 -2.20 -42.54
N GLY A 637 -16.67 -2.19 -42.22
CA GLY A 637 -17.29 -3.30 -41.49
C GLY A 637 -18.10 -2.89 -40.27
N VAL A 638 -19.38 -2.60 -40.51
CA VAL A 638 -20.52 -3.24 -39.86
C VAL A 638 -20.43 -3.50 -38.34
N GLY A 639 -21.38 -2.89 -37.62
CA GLY A 639 -22.19 -3.65 -36.68
C GLY A 639 -22.11 -3.22 -35.22
N GLY A 640 -23.18 -2.54 -34.79
CA GLY A 640 -23.98 -3.08 -33.70
C GLY A 640 -23.58 -2.71 -32.28
N GLY A 641 -24.44 -1.88 -31.68
CA GLY A 641 -25.03 -2.27 -30.41
C GLY A 641 -24.43 -1.65 -29.15
N GLY A 642 -25.05 -0.54 -28.74
CA GLY A 642 -25.73 -0.51 -27.46
C GLY A 642 -24.92 -0.04 -26.24
N GLY A 643 -25.57 0.82 -25.46
CA GLY A 643 -25.51 0.69 -24.01
C GLY A 643 -24.66 1.71 -23.25
N MET A 644 -25.14 2.95 -23.20
CA MET A 644 -25.57 3.58 -21.94
C MET A 644 -24.70 3.39 -20.68
N GLY A 645 -24.12 4.49 -20.21
CA GLY A 645 -23.59 4.69 -18.85
C GLY A 645 -22.89 6.05 -18.81
N GLY A 646 -23.35 7.12 -18.15
CA GLY A 646 -24.24 7.20 -17.00
C GLY A 646 -23.42 7.26 -15.72
N GLY A 647 -23.35 8.45 -15.10
CA GLY A 647 -23.13 8.58 -13.66
C GLY A 647 -21.76 9.08 -13.23
N MET A 648 -21.78 10.32 -12.75
CA MET A 648 -20.73 11.12 -12.12
C MET A 648 -20.44 10.71 -10.66
N PHE A 649 -19.25 11.09 -10.18
CA PHE A 649 -18.75 11.32 -8.80
C PHE A 649 -17.80 10.26 -8.21
N PRO A 650 -16.85 10.67 -7.34
CA PRO A 650 -16.56 12.02 -6.82
C PRO A 650 -15.29 12.69 -7.37
#